data_AF-A0A958XRI3-F1
#
_entry.id   AF-A0A958XRI3-F1
#
_cell.length_a   1.000
_cell.length_b   1.000
_cell.length_c   1.000
_cell.angle_alpha   90.00
_cell.angle_beta   90.00
_cell.angle_gamma   90.00
#
_symmetry.space_group_name_H-M   'P 1'
#
loop_
_entity.id
_entity.type
_entity.pdbx_description
1 polymer ?
#
loop_
_entity_poly.entity_id
_entity_poly.type
_entity_poly.pdbx_seq_one_letter_code
_entity_poly.pdbx_strand_id
1 'polypeptide(L)'
;QWSKDSLWSADAPGRFYPTASYKGFEQHLCADMNNGAFYAVYRLKTFGWWTGQSPEYVAERLDSILYEKIPGKIQDRTRLETPFPGHQVTTRTRRGDVQRYKIYVTPFEVIMFTTGGNGDYALGEEADRFMNSIQFLETVKTAEHQPTVLQPEHGGFRITFPATLLVNTTDDKKADDFMAATVDPEDKAAYFLYRVDYHDWNFIEEDTFELNIIGEKIAEQFTKEPPAMHLISETPYPSQDISFRSDRDSAWFYTRLVIDGPHYYLIGCRKQSPGAPKAFLESFSFVPNSYPEGWKERSDTTLNFKVVVHPAQEKPRQKFIENLRKIIEEANRKRYNRYDNEDTYDWSKNGSKILRSPYTGEQVSVRSTEYFSGGLVPTRDSFEQDVVKGLTRNKKMAIKESHWNMRDSMLIGEFLLEDTNSTRGIKAKVVLINKRMYTLLATVNLKTPESGFTRSVFSSFTPTDSITGPIKFGERNLSFLGEIYSEDSLQRKAALNELRKPWSVHYKAEDLPLLTSTIANPEFHKLKFADRSTLIFAVAETGSPEAIDWLRNFCVSSVDSARYQSLAISALARIKTKPAFKTMFELWQERPVYIANDRGGLISELIDTIELTAQFFPELLRLADIRSNQNEIYHLLSQLVRKGLVKPKVYAKLKPALIRETAWYLSQNQYQEELNRSKGENGYGQYDYYSSYGNEDISMIVERNFELLAPFINKDKAVRALLERGIKYGDDNIKMLAYQIYLRNNIPVDPGKLKPFSEDDKTRYTFFNQLARAKKLRDFAGWFTDTVALARSFIIVDDNRSRRSVDSIQLISRHKTVQNNKPATLFFFDIKGKDMKDWGLAYAIMPNDFSYVNQEDEGEEEYMYNPYDSYGGGYGMGPVKQIFPDLTGKDKEEFIRKKTGEIRFANRERYVSESINGRYYDRY
;
A
#
# COMPACT_ATOMS: atom_id res chain seq x y z
N GLN A 1 -5.07 -48.11 -7.75
CA GLN A 1 -5.94 -47.01 -7.26
C GLN A 1 -5.91 -45.90 -8.30
N TRP A 2 -7.05 -45.38 -8.78
CA TRP A 2 -7.08 -44.24 -9.71
C TRP A 2 -6.91 -42.91 -8.98
N SER A 3 -6.24 -41.95 -9.61
CA SER A 3 -6.19 -40.56 -9.17
C SER A 3 -7.59 -39.92 -9.21
N LYS A 4 -7.79 -38.82 -8.49
CA LYS A 4 -9.11 -38.17 -8.38
C LYS A 4 -9.64 -37.63 -9.70
N ASP A 5 -8.73 -37.20 -10.57
CA ASP A 5 -8.99 -36.75 -11.94
C ASP A 5 -8.95 -37.91 -12.95
N SER A 6 -8.86 -39.16 -12.48
CA SER A 6 -8.78 -40.36 -13.30
C SER A 6 -7.65 -40.40 -14.32
N LEU A 7 -6.63 -39.54 -14.18
CA LEU A 7 -5.50 -39.46 -15.10
C LEU A 7 -4.59 -40.70 -15.05
N TRP A 8 -4.24 -41.13 -13.84
CA TRP A 8 -3.30 -42.24 -13.63
C TRP A 8 -3.81 -43.21 -12.57
N SER A 9 -3.32 -44.44 -12.61
CA SER A 9 -3.52 -45.41 -11.55
C SER A 9 -2.22 -46.13 -11.21
N ALA A 10 -2.05 -46.47 -9.93
CA ALA A 10 -0.95 -47.30 -9.46
C ALA A 10 -1.41 -48.13 -8.25
N ASP A 11 -0.78 -49.29 -8.06
CA ASP A 11 -1.03 -50.19 -6.94
C ASP A 11 0.02 -49.97 -5.84
N ALA A 12 -0.41 -49.79 -4.59
CA ALA A 12 0.49 -49.54 -3.46
C ALA A 12 -0.05 -50.25 -2.21
N PRO A 13 0.80 -50.56 -1.21
CA PRO A 13 0.38 -51.29 -0.01
C PRO A 13 -0.74 -50.62 0.79
N GLY A 14 -0.92 -49.30 0.61
CA GLY A 14 -1.96 -48.52 1.25
C GLY A 14 -2.54 -47.43 0.34
N ARG A 15 -3.45 -46.63 0.90
CA ARG A 15 -4.12 -45.56 0.16
C ARG A 15 -3.19 -44.37 -0.08
N PHE A 16 -3.23 -43.80 -1.29
CA PHE A 16 -2.60 -42.51 -1.56
C PHE A 16 -3.36 -41.36 -0.90
N TYR A 17 -2.66 -40.52 -0.14
CA TYR A 17 -3.18 -39.29 0.45
C TYR A 17 -2.52 -38.07 -0.20
N PRO A 18 -3.29 -37.05 -0.61
CA PRO A 18 -2.71 -35.80 -1.08
C PRO A 18 -2.07 -35.05 0.10
N THR A 19 -0.77 -34.82 0.04
CA THR A 19 0.00 -34.20 1.14
C THR A 19 0.47 -32.79 0.81
N ALA A 20 0.59 -32.45 -0.47
CA ALA A 20 0.92 -31.10 -0.94
C ALA A 20 0.21 -30.78 -2.25
N SER A 21 -0.22 -29.53 -2.40
CA SER A 21 -0.79 -28.97 -3.63
C SER A 21 -0.50 -27.47 -3.66
N TYR A 22 0.38 -27.02 -4.56
CA TYR A 22 0.77 -25.60 -4.66
C TYR A 22 1.33 -25.27 -6.05
N LYS A 23 0.83 -24.20 -6.69
CA LYS A 23 1.34 -23.62 -7.96
C LYS A 23 1.69 -24.66 -9.03
N GLY A 24 0.76 -25.57 -9.33
CA GLY A 24 0.96 -26.60 -10.36
C GLY A 24 1.80 -27.80 -9.93
N PHE A 25 2.20 -27.88 -8.65
CA PHE A 25 2.80 -29.06 -8.04
C PHE A 25 1.78 -29.79 -7.15
N GLU A 26 1.69 -31.11 -7.30
CA GLU A 26 0.90 -31.98 -6.43
C GLU A 26 1.72 -33.16 -5.92
N GLN A 27 1.47 -33.59 -4.68
CA GLN A 27 2.08 -34.77 -4.08
C GLN A 27 1.00 -35.68 -3.50
N HIS A 28 1.09 -36.96 -3.85
CA HIS A 28 0.33 -38.05 -3.26
C HIS A 28 1.29 -39.01 -2.56
N LEU A 29 1.06 -39.31 -1.28
CA LEU A 29 1.93 -40.15 -0.47
C LEU A 29 1.16 -41.34 0.11
N CYS A 30 1.76 -42.51 0.06
CA CYS A 30 1.40 -43.71 0.80
C CYS A 30 2.60 -44.12 1.64
N ALA A 31 2.52 -43.92 2.95
CA ALA A 31 3.59 -44.30 3.88
C ALA A 31 3.35 -45.73 4.38
N ASP A 32 4.32 -46.62 4.18
CA ASP A 32 4.37 -47.95 4.77
C ASP A 32 5.25 -47.92 6.01
N MET A 33 4.66 -47.44 7.11
CA MET A 33 5.38 -47.21 8.37
C MET A 33 5.91 -48.51 8.99
N ASN A 34 5.24 -49.65 8.75
CA ASN A 34 5.65 -50.93 9.31
C ASN A 34 6.97 -51.41 8.71
N ASN A 35 7.17 -51.14 7.41
CA ASN A 35 8.38 -51.54 6.70
C ASN A 35 9.42 -50.41 6.57
N GLY A 36 9.14 -49.22 7.13
CA GLY A 36 10.00 -48.06 6.99
C GLY A 36 10.15 -47.60 5.53
N ALA A 37 9.10 -47.78 4.73
CA ALA A 37 9.09 -47.50 3.31
C ALA A 37 8.01 -46.47 2.93
N PHE A 38 8.12 -45.92 1.72
CA PHE A 38 7.13 -44.99 1.20
C PHE A 38 6.96 -45.17 -0.30
N TYR A 39 5.77 -44.82 -0.77
CA TYR A 39 5.37 -44.76 -2.18
C TYR A 39 4.76 -43.39 -2.42
N ALA A 40 5.24 -42.67 -3.44
CA ALA A 40 4.78 -41.31 -3.72
C ALA A 40 4.60 -41.06 -5.22
N VAL A 41 3.66 -40.17 -5.53
CA VAL A 41 3.43 -39.64 -6.88
C VAL A 41 3.50 -38.13 -6.82
N TYR A 42 4.40 -37.56 -7.61
CA TYR A 42 4.59 -36.12 -7.78
C TYR A 42 4.12 -35.71 -9.16
N ARG A 43 3.39 -34.59 -9.25
CA ARG A 43 2.94 -34.01 -10.53
C ARG A 43 3.42 -32.58 -10.60
N LEU A 44 3.87 -32.17 -11.77
CA LEU A 44 4.33 -30.81 -12.05
C LEU A 44 3.81 -30.34 -13.42
N LYS A 45 2.90 -29.38 -13.44
CA LYS A 45 2.41 -28.77 -14.68
C LYS A 45 3.54 -28.05 -15.42
N THR A 46 3.76 -28.42 -16.68
CA THR A 46 4.82 -27.84 -17.54
C THR A 46 4.27 -26.86 -18.56
N PHE A 47 2.99 -27.00 -18.95
CA PHE A 47 2.38 -26.24 -20.05
C PHE A 47 3.25 -26.27 -21.33
N GLY A 48 3.88 -27.41 -21.61
CA GLY A 48 4.77 -27.58 -22.76
C GLY A 48 4.08 -27.33 -24.09
N TRP A 49 2.81 -27.74 -24.19
CA TRP A 49 1.91 -27.47 -25.32
C TRP A 49 1.76 -25.97 -25.67
N TRP A 50 1.83 -25.08 -24.66
CA TRP A 50 1.74 -23.63 -24.84
C TRP A 50 3.10 -22.98 -25.14
N THR A 51 4.16 -23.47 -24.47
CA THR A 51 5.51 -22.91 -24.59
C THR A 51 6.35 -23.51 -25.72
N GLY A 52 5.75 -24.42 -26.51
CA GLY A 52 6.43 -25.13 -27.61
C GLY A 52 7.46 -26.15 -27.15
N GLN A 53 7.38 -26.61 -25.90
CA GLN A 53 8.27 -27.62 -25.34
C GLN A 53 7.63 -29.00 -25.47
N SER A 54 8.13 -29.84 -26.38
CA SER A 54 7.60 -31.18 -26.56
C SER A 54 7.90 -32.08 -25.34
N PRO A 55 7.12 -33.14 -25.12
CA PRO A 55 7.42 -34.14 -24.09
C PRO A 55 8.85 -34.68 -24.15
N GLU A 56 9.37 -34.92 -25.36
CA GLU A 56 10.73 -35.42 -25.61
C GLU A 56 11.78 -34.41 -25.18
N TYR A 57 11.58 -33.13 -25.53
CA TYR A 57 12.46 -32.02 -25.13
C TYR A 57 12.56 -31.89 -23.61
N VAL A 58 11.42 -31.98 -22.93
CA VAL A 58 11.39 -31.91 -21.46
C VAL A 58 12.04 -33.15 -20.85
N ALA A 59 11.78 -34.35 -21.39
CA ALA A 59 12.40 -35.58 -20.95
C ALA A 59 13.93 -35.57 -21.12
N GLU A 60 14.46 -35.04 -22.22
CA GLU A 60 15.91 -34.85 -22.41
C GLU A 60 16.53 -33.92 -21.38
N ARG A 61 15.89 -32.78 -21.07
CA ARG A 61 16.39 -31.85 -20.04
C ARG A 61 16.34 -32.44 -18.64
N LEU A 62 15.30 -33.21 -18.33
CA LEU A 62 15.21 -33.93 -17.07
C LEU A 62 16.41 -34.85 -16.88
N ASP A 63 16.94 -35.45 -17.95
CA ASP A 63 18.10 -36.34 -17.86
C ASP A 63 19.34 -35.65 -17.28
N SER A 64 19.64 -34.43 -17.74
CA SER A 64 20.75 -33.63 -17.21
C SER A 64 20.54 -33.23 -15.74
N ILE A 65 19.29 -32.88 -15.39
CA ILE A 65 18.94 -32.45 -14.02
C ILE A 65 19.02 -33.63 -13.04
N LEU A 66 18.58 -34.82 -13.47
CA LEU A 66 18.60 -36.02 -12.63
C LEU A 66 20.03 -36.39 -12.21
N TYR A 67 21.03 -36.21 -13.09
CA TYR A 67 22.43 -36.47 -12.76
C TYR A 67 22.94 -35.60 -11.60
N GLU A 68 22.50 -34.35 -11.51
CA GLU A 68 22.96 -33.42 -10.47
C GLU A 68 22.12 -33.47 -9.18
N LYS A 69 20.83 -33.77 -9.29
CA LYS A 69 19.85 -33.51 -8.21
C LYS A 69 19.16 -34.74 -7.66
N ILE A 70 19.32 -35.93 -8.26
CA ILE A 70 18.71 -37.14 -7.70
C ILE A 70 19.44 -37.58 -6.41
N PRO A 71 18.73 -37.97 -5.35
CA PRO A 71 19.36 -38.46 -4.14
C PRO A 71 20.13 -39.78 -4.36
N GLY A 72 21.40 -39.78 -3.96
CA GLY A 72 22.26 -40.97 -4.00
C GLY A 72 23.01 -41.17 -5.32
N LYS A 73 23.68 -42.32 -5.46
CA LYS A 73 24.39 -42.72 -6.68
C LYS A 73 23.44 -43.52 -7.57
N ILE A 74 23.27 -43.08 -8.82
CA ILE A 74 22.53 -43.82 -9.85
C ILE A 74 23.18 -45.20 -10.05
N GLN A 75 22.37 -46.25 -9.91
CA GLN A 75 22.76 -47.64 -10.14
C GLN A 75 22.33 -48.10 -11.53
N ASP A 76 21.12 -47.71 -11.93
CA ASP A 76 20.52 -48.07 -13.20
C ASP A 76 19.65 -46.93 -13.73
N ARG A 77 19.59 -46.78 -15.05
CA ARG A 77 18.80 -45.78 -15.75
C ARG A 77 18.34 -46.31 -17.11
N THR A 78 17.04 -46.25 -17.36
CA THR A 78 16.43 -46.66 -18.63
C THR A 78 15.54 -45.55 -19.16
N ARG A 79 15.67 -45.23 -20.46
CA ARG A 79 14.75 -44.32 -21.15
C ARG A 79 13.41 -45.01 -21.39
N LEU A 80 12.32 -44.31 -21.15
CA LEU A 80 10.96 -44.76 -21.46
C LEU A 80 10.50 -44.02 -22.72
N GLU A 81 9.83 -44.74 -23.62
CA GLU A 81 9.18 -44.17 -24.82
C GLU A 81 7.65 -44.28 -24.75
N THR A 82 7.13 -45.34 -24.11
CA THR A 82 5.68 -45.61 -24.03
C THR A 82 5.19 -45.72 -22.58
N PRO A 83 3.95 -45.30 -22.27
CA PRO A 83 3.03 -44.54 -23.15
C PRO A 83 3.44 -43.07 -23.35
N PHE A 84 4.41 -42.57 -22.59
CA PHE A 84 4.98 -41.22 -22.72
C PHE A 84 6.50 -41.29 -22.57
N PRO A 85 7.26 -40.36 -23.18
CA PRO A 85 8.69 -40.29 -22.99
C PRO A 85 9.04 -39.98 -21.53
N GLY A 86 10.15 -40.52 -21.05
CA GLY A 86 10.49 -40.42 -19.64
C GLY A 86 11.71 -41.22 -19.23
N HIS A 87 11.88 -41.43 -17.93
CA HIS A 87 13.03 -42.12 -17.36
C HIS A 87 12.63 -43.03 -16.20
N GLN A 88 13.19 -44.22 -16.18
CA GLN A 88 13.22 -45.09 -15.02
C GLN A 88 14.63 -45.03 -14.41
N VAL A 89 14.73 -44.75 -13.10
CA VAL A 89 16.01 -44.58 -12.41
C VAL A 89 16.00 -45.33 -11.09
N THR A 90 17.09 -46.05 -10.82
CA THR A 90 17.34 -46.67 -9.50
C THR A 90 18.58 -46.03 -8.89
N THR A 91 18.49 -45.55 -7.66
CA THR A 91 19.60 -44.92 -6.94
C THR A 91 19.86 -45.62 -5.60
N ARG A 92 21.08 -45.48 -5.10
CA ARG A 92 21.47 -45.93 -3.76
C ARG A 92 22.07 -44.77 -2.98
N THR A 93 21.51 -44.46 -1.82
CA THR A 93 21.99 -43.37 -0.97
C THR A 93 23.30 -43.74 -0.26
N ARG A 94 23.98 -42.77 0.37
CA ARG A 94 25.19 -43.04 1.19
C ARG A 94 24.91 -43.95 2.38
N ARG A 95 23.66 -44.03 2.84
CA ARG A 95 23.24 -44.91 3.94
C ARG A 95 22.98 -46.35 3.49
N GLY A 96 23.03 -46.61 2.18
CA GLY A 96 22.75 -47.92 1.60
C GLY A 96 21.32 -48.08 1.12
N ASP A 97 20.42 -47.13 1.40
CA ASP A 97 19.00 -47.22 1.04
C ASP A 97 18.79 -47.06 -0.47
N VAL A 98 18.00 -47.96 -1.06
CA VAL A 98 17.62 -47.94 -2.48
C VAL A 98 16.35 -47.10 -2.69
N GLN A 99 16.34 -46.32 -3.76
CA GLN A 99 15.18 -45.59 -4.23
C GLN A 99 14.96 -45.86 -5.71
N ARG A 100 13.71 -45.96 -6.13
CA ARG A 100 13.32 -46.16 -7.53
C ARG A 100 12.37 -45.06 -7.96
N TYR A 101 12.52 -44.67 -9.22
CA TYR A 101 11.80 -43.57 -9.85
C TYR A 101 11.31 -44.01 -11.22
N LYS A 102 10.08 -43.66 -11.56
CA LYS A 102 9.52 -43.77 -12.91
C LYS A 102 8.87 -42.44 -13.25
N ILE A 103 9.49 -41.70 -14.15
CA ILE A 103 9.14 -40.34 -14.51
C ILE A 103 8.57 -40.36 -15.92
N TYR A 104 7.35 -39.87 -16.08
CA TYR A 104 6.66 -39.71 -17.35
C TYR A 104 6.47 -38.24 -17.67
N VAL A 105 6.66 -37.87 -18.93
CA VAL A 105 6.45 -36.51 -19.41
C VAL A 105 5.29 -36.50 -20.38
N THR A 106 4.17 -35.90 -19.97
CA THR A 106 3.03 -35.67 -20.85
C THR A 106 3.15 -34.29 -21.51
N PRO A 107 2.31 -33.95 -22.50
CA PRO A 107 2.27 -32.57 -23.04
C PRO A 107 1.93 -31.49 -22.00
N PHE A 108 1.27 -31.86 -20.90
CA PHE A 108 0.71 -30.93 -19.90
C PHE A 108 1.51 -30.89 -18.59
N GLU A 109 2.07 -32.03 -18.17
CA GLU A 109 2.74 -32.20 -16.88
C GLU A 109 3.79 -33.32 -16.86
N VAL A 110 4.72 -33.22 -15.91
CA VAL A 110 5.65 -34.29 -15.53
C VAL A 110 5.07 -35.03 -14.34
N ILE A 111 5.04 -36.36 -14.41
CA ILE A 111 4.49 -37.23 -13.37
C ILE A 111 5.59 -38.19 -12.93
N MET A 112 6.00 -38.12 -11.67
CA MET A 112 7.04 -38.95 -11.08
C MET A 112 6.48 -39.88 -10.02
N PHE A 113 6.55 -41.18 -10.28
CA PHE A 113 6.28 -42.24 -9.34
C PHE A 113 7.58 -42.62 -8.65
N THR A 114 7.59 -42.72 -7.32
CA THR A 114 8.80 -43.09 -6.58
C THR A 114 8.48 -43.96 -5.38
N THR A 115 9.41 -44.87 -5.08
CA THR A 115 9.39 -45.69 -3.87
C THR A 115 10.78 -45.75 -3.25
N GLY A 116 10.83 -45.81 -1.94
CA GLY A 116 12.07 -45.95 -1.18
C GLY A 116 11.83 -46.62 0.17
N GLY A 117 12.88 -47.20 0.74
CA GLY A 117 12.82 -47.84 2.04
C GLY A 117 14.23 -48.19 2.53
N ASN A 118 14.33 -48.67 3.76
CA ASN A 118 15.63 -49.01 4.36
C ASN A 118 16.33 -50.14 3.58
N GLY A 119 17.63 -49.97 3.32
CA GLY A 119 18.46 -50.95 2.62
C GLY A 119 17.92 -51.28 1.23
N ASP A 120 17.72 -52.57 0.96
CA ASP A 120 17.30 -53.09 -0.35
C ASP A 120 15.78 -53.22 -0.50
N TYR A 121 14.96 -52.68 0.42
CA TYR A 121 13.50 -52.81 0.37
C TYR A 121 12.89 -52.46 -0.99
N ALA A 122 13.36 -51.38 -1.63
CA ALA A 122 12.84 -50.92 -2.92
C ALA A 122 13.17 -51.88 -4.10
N LEU A 123 13.97 -52.92 -3.88
CA LEU A 123 14.22 -54.02 -4.83
C LEU A 123 13.28 -55.22 -4.60
N GLY A 124 12.39 -55.16 -3.59
CA GLY A 124 11.45 -56.24 -3.27
C GLY A 124 10.15 -56.22 -4.08
N GLU A 125 9.34 -57.27 -3.90
CA GLU A 125 8.12 -57.52 -4.69
C GLU A 125 7.10 -56.39 -4.64
N GLU A 126 6.89 -55.76 -3.47
CA GLU A 126 5.93 -54.66 -3.32
C GLU A 126 6.36 -53.41 -4.11
N ALA A 127 7.66 -53.14 -4.21
CA ALA A 127 8.18 -52.04 -5.02
C ALA A 127 8.05 -52.33 -6.52
N ASP A 128 8.28 -53.57 -6.95
CA ASP A 128 8.05 -54.00 -8.33
C ASP A 128 6.57 -53.93 -8.71
N ARG A 129 5.68 -54.38 -7.82
CA ARG A 129 4.23 -54.28 -8.00
C ARG A 129 3.80 -52.83 -8.21
N PHE A 130 4.29 -51.89 -7.40
CA PHE A 130 4.01 -50.46 -7.61
C PHE A 130 4.54 -49.95 -8.95
N MET A 131 5.79 -50.22 -9.30
CA MET A 131 6.41 -49.70 -10.53
C MET A 131 5.84 -50.30 -11.83
N ASN A 132 5.32 -51.53 -11.76
CA ASN A 132 4.75 -52.24 -12.90
C ASN A 132 3.24 -52.04 -13.06
N SER A 133 2.55 -51.60 -12.01
CA SER A 133 1.10 -51.37 -12.03
C SER A 133 0.68 -49.98 -12.56
N ILE A 134 1.64 -49.12 -12.93
CA ILE A 134 1.36 -47.75 -13.38
C ILE A 134 0.60 -47.79 -14.72
N GLN A 135 -0.59 -47.20 -14.73
CA GLN A 135 -1.45 -47.09 -15.92
C GLN A 135 -1.95 -45.65 -16.09
N PHE A 136 -2.20 -45.25 -17.34
CA PHE A 136 -2.81 -43.98 -17.71
C PHE A 136 -4.14 -44.23 -18.43
N LEU A 137 -5.08 -43.30 -18.32
CA LEU A 137 -6.35 -43.34 -19.03
C LEU A 137 -6.13 -43.25 -20.55
N GLU A 138 -6.85 -44.04 -21.34
CA GLU A 138 -6.64 -44.13 -22.80
C GLU A 138 -6.80 -42.79 -23.51
N THR A 139 -7.82 -42.02 -23.12
CA THR A 139 -8.10 -40.68 -23.66
C THR A 139 -6.98 -39.67 -23.41
N VAL A 140 -6.09 -39.92 -22.45
CA VAL A 140 -4.96 -39.02 -22.18
C VAL A 140 -3.72 -39.41 -22.98
N LYS A 141 -3.65 -40.65 -23.49
CA LYS A 141 -2.51 -41.15 -24.27
C LYS A 141 -2.50 -40.54 -25.68
N THR A 142 -3.66 -40.46 -26.32
CA THR A 142 -3.80 -39.93 -27.68
C THR A 142 -5.16 -39.26 -27.85
N ALA A 143 -5.16 -38.02 -28.35
CA ALA A 143 -6.38 -37.36 -28.79
C ALA A 143 -6.82 -37.90 -30.16
N GLU A 144 -8.12 -37.97 -30.39
CA GLU A 144 -8.72 -38.29 -31.68
C GLU A 144 -9.27 -37.01 -32.33
N HIS A 145 -9.07 -36.85 -33.64
CA HIS A 145 -9.64 -35.72 -34.40
C HIS A 145 -11.15 -35.92 -34.53
N GLN A 146 -11.88 -35.37 -33.55
CA GLN A 146 -13.32 -35.43 -33.46
C GLN A 146 -13.86 -34.19 -32.71
N PRO A 147 -14.87 -33.49 -33.28
CA PRO A 147 -15.50 -32.36 -32.62
C PRO A 147 -16.05 -32.73 -31.24
N THR A 148 -15.52 -32.09 -30.20
CA THR A 148 -15.89 -32.33 -28.80
C THR A 148 -16.52 -31.07 -28.22
N VAL A 149 -17.82 -31.13 -27.93
CA VAL A 149 -18.54 -30.04 -27.29
C VAL A 149 -18.29 -30.09 -25.79
N LEU A 150 -17.73 -29.01 -25.25
CA LEU A 150 -17.56 -28.79 -23.82
C LEU A 150 -18.61 -27.80 -23.32
N GLN A 151 -19.36 -28.20 -22.30
CA GLN A 151 -20.32 -27.36 -21.59
C GLN A 151 -20.34 -27.81 -20.12
N PRO A 152 -19.98 -26.94 -19.15
CA PRO A 152 -20.05 -27.29 -17.74
C PRO A 152 -21.48 -27.61 -17.31
N GLU A 153 -21.62 -28.52 -16.34
CA GLU A 153 -22.93 -29.00 -15.85
C GLU A 153 -23.88 -27.88 -15.41
N HIS A 154 -23.33 -26.81 -14.83
CA HIS A 154 -24.09 -25.69 -14.25
C HIS A 154 -24.14 -24.43 -15.14
N GLY A 155 -23.79 -24.54 -16.42
CA GLY A 155 -23.80 -23.44 -17.38
C GLY A 155 -22.51 -22.62 -17.37
N GLY A 156 -22.61 -21.34 -17.71
CA GLY A 156 -21.48 -20.43 -17.89
C GLY A 156 -21.10 -20.30 -19.36
N PHE A 157 -20.61 -21.38 -19.97
CA PHE A 157 -20.17 -21.33 -21.38
C PHE A 157 -20.37 -22.66 -22.12
N ARG A 158 -20.25 -22.59 -23.44
CA ARG A 158 -20.14 -23.74 -24.34
C ARG A 158 -19.09 -23.44 -25.40
N ILE A 159 -18.28 -24.44 -25.76
CA ILE A 159 -17.27 -24.35 -26.83
C ILE A 159 -17.11 -25.72 -27.50
N THR A 160 -16.70 -25.75 -28.76
CA THR A 160 -16.44 -26.99 -29.50
C THR A 160 -14.96 -27.09 -29.85
N PHE A 161 -14.26 -28.08 -29.28
CA PHE A 161 -12.88 -28.41 -29.62
C PHE A 161 -12.82 -29.28 -30.88
N PRO A 162 -11.75 -29.20 -31.69
CA PRO A 162 -11.60 -30.01 -32.91
C PRO A 162 -11.23 -31.47 -32.63
N ALA A 163 -10.71 -31.75 -31.43
CA ALA A 163 -10.29 -33.08 -31.00
C ALA A 163 -10.80 -33.40 -29.59
N THR A 164 -10.74 -34.68 -29.21
CA THR A 164 -11.07 -35.13 -27.84
C THR A 164 -10.20 -34.43 -26.81
N LEU A 165 -10.78 -34.05 -25.67
CA LEU A 165 -10.07 -33.34 -24.60
C LEU A 165 -9.04 -34.23 -23.91
N LEU A 166 -7.81 -33.72 -23.79
CA LEU A 166 -6.73 -34.36 -23.02
C LEU A 166 -6.73 -33.88 -21.56
N VAL A 167 -7.19 -32.65 -21.33
CA VAL A 167 -7.40 -32.07 -20.01
C VAL A 167 -8.79 -31.47 -19.95
N ASN A 168 -9.52 -31.75 -18.88
CA ASN A 168 -10.76 -31.05 -18.56
C ASN A 168 -10.93 -30.94 -17.04
N THR A 169 -10.87 -29.72 -16.51
CA THR A 169 -11.12 -29.42 -15.09
C THR A 169 -12.44 -28.67 -14.85
N THR A 170 -13.30 -28.49 -15.86
CA THR A 170 -14.51 -27.65 -15.72
C THR A 170 -15.53 -28.21 -14.73
N ASP A 171 -15.55 -29.53 -14.55
CA ASP A 171 -16.46 -30.20 -13.62
C ASP A 171 -15.77 -30.57 -12.29
N ASP A 172 -14.47 -30.25 -12.14
CA ASP A 172 -13.76 -30.46 -10.88
C ASP A 172 -14.14 -29.36 -9.88
N LYS A 173 -14.98 -29.73 -8.92
CA LYS A 173 -15.40 -28.87 -7.79
C LYS A 173 -14.23 -28.33 -6.94
N LYS A 174 -13.01 -28.87 -7.12
CA LYS A 174 -11.79 -28.45 -6.42
C LYS A 174 -10.83 -27.66 -7.29
N ALA A 175 -11.10 -27.52 -8.58
CA ALA A 175 -10.27 -26.71 -9.45
C ALA A 175 -10.43 -25.23 -9.09
N ASP A 176 -9.32 -24.59 -8.77
CA ASP A 176 -9.27 -23.14 -8.56
C ASP A 176 -9.42 -22.39 -9.91
N ASP A 177 -8.95 -23.01 -11.00
CA ASP A 177 -9.01 -22.52 -12.37
C ASP A 177 -9.64 -23.56 -13.31
N PHE A 178 -10.48 -23.11 -14.23
CA PHE A 178 -11.09 -24.00 -15.22
C PHE A 178 -10.19 -24.08 -16.44
N MET A 179 -9.79 -25.29 -16.81
CA MET A 179 -8.93 -25.53 -17.95
C MET A 179 -9.46 -26.72 -18.74
N ALA A 180 -9.62 -26.52 -20.04
CA ALA A 180 -9.80 -27.59 -20.99
C ALA A 180 -8.78 -27.43 -22.10
N ALA A 181 -8.10 -28.52 -22.47
CA ALA A 181 -7.09 -28.45 -23.50
C ALA A 181 -6.93 -29.77 -24.26
N THR A 182 -6.48 -29.67 -25.50
CA THR A 182 -6.14 -30.79 -26.37
C THR A 182 -5.01 -30.41 -27.32
N VAL A 183 -4.41 -31.42 -27.93
CA VAL A 183 -3.49 -31.27 -29.07
C VAL A 183 -4.09 -32.11 -30.18
N ASP A 184 -4.52 -31.45 -31.25
CA ASP A 184 -5.17 -32.13 -32.37
C ASP A 184 -4.12 -32.96 -33.15
N PRO A 185 -4.35 -34.28 -33.32
CA PRO A 185 -3.39 -35.13 -34.03
C PRO A 185 -3.22 -34.78 -35.51
N GLU A 186 -4.20 -34.11 -36.14
CA GLU A 186 -4.18 -33.80 -37.57
C GLU A 186 -3.28 -32.60 -37.91
N ASP A 187 -3.48 -31.46 -37.23
CA ASP A 187 -2.73 -30.23 -37.47
C ASP A 187 -1.59 -29.98 -36.46
N LYS A 188 -1.48 -30.84 -35.43
CA LYS A 188 -0.53 -30.73 -34.32
C LYS A 188 -0.66 -29.43 -33.53
N ALA A 189 -1.79 -28.74 -33.65
CA ALA A 189 -2.06 -27.50 -32.93
C ALA A 189 -2.57 -27.80 -31.53
N ALA A 190 -2.16 -26.98 -30.56
CA ALA A 190 -2.67 -27.03 -29.21
C ALA A 190 -3.87 -26.08 -29.09
N TYR A 191 -5.01 -26.59 -28.64
CA TYR A 191 -6.24 -25.83 -28.41
C TYR A 191 -6.56 -25.84 -26.92
N PHE A 192 -6.97 -24.69 -26.37
CA PHE A 192 -7.34 -24.60 -24.97
C PHE A 192 -8.41 -23.54 -24.69
N LEU A 193 -9.10 -23.75 -23.59
CA LEU A 193 -9.87 -22.75 -22.87
C LEU A 193 -9.35 -22.71 -21.44
N TYR A 194 -9.06 -21.51 -20.97
CA TYR A 194 -8.67 -21.24 -19.60
C TYR A 194 -9.58 -20.16 -19.03
N ARG A 195 -10.18 -20.41 -17.87
CA ARG A 195 -10.98 -19.42 -17.16
C ARG A 195 -10.44 -19.21 -15.75
N VAL A 196 -10.32 -17.93 -15.40
CA VAL A 196 -9.96 -17.46 -14.05
C VAL A 196 -11.04 -16.50 -13.56
N ASP A 197 -11.30 -16.54 -12.26
CA ASP A 197 -12.28 -15.67 -11.62
C ASP A 197 -11.58 -14.57 -10.80
N TYR A 198 -11.71 -13.31 -11.22
CA TYR A 198 -11.21 -12.13 -10.52
C TYR A 198 -12.37 -11.28 -9.99
N HIS A 199 -12.56 -11.32 -8.66
CA HIS A 199 -13.64 -10.61 -7.97
C HIS A 199 -13.15 -9.23 -7.49
N ASP A 200 -13.23 -8.24 -8.37
CA ASP A 200 -12.91 -6.84 -8.08
C ASP A 200 -13.98 -6.18 -7.20
N TRP A 201 -13.80 -6.19 -5.87
CA TRP A 201 -14.79 -5.65 -4.91
C TRP A 201 -14.66 -4.16 -4.61
N ASN A 202 -13.54 -3.53 -4.96
CA ASN A 202 -13.25 -2.14 -4.58
C ASN A 202 -13.09 -1.19 -5.78
N PHE A 203 -12.68 -1.71 -6.94
CA PHE A 203 -12.41 -0.89 -8.14
C PHE A 203 -12.47 -1.74 -9.40
N ILE A 204 -13.15 -1.24 -10.43
CA ILE A 204 -13.25 -1.84 -11.76
C ILE A 204 -12.51 -0.94 -12.74
N GLU A 205 -11.72 -1.53 -13.63
CA GLU A 205 -11.02 -0.82 -14.70
C GLU A 205 -11.83 -0.92 -16.02
N GLU A 206 -11.56 0.00 -16.95
CA GLU A 206 -12.13 -0.04 -18.29
C GLU A 206 -11.85 -1.38 -19.00
N ASP A 207 -12.88 -1.97 -19.62
CA ASP A 207 -12.78 -3.34 -20.15
C ASP A 207 -11.80 -3.44 -21.33
N THR A 208 -11.84 -2.47 -22.27
CA THR A 208 -10.93 -2.44 -23.44
C THR A 208 -9.48 -2.28 -22.98
N PHE A 209 -9.24 -1.47 -21.96
CA PHE A 209 -7.93 -1.31 -21.36
C PHE A 209 -7.43 -2.64 -20.76
N GLU A 210 -8.25 -3.34 -19.98
CA GLU A 210 -7.86 -4.64 -19.42
C GLU A 210 -7.57 -5.68 -20.50
N LEU A 211 -8.44 -5.79 -21.51
CA LEU A 211 -8.24 -6.69 -22.65
C LEU A 211 -6.91 -6.43 -23.35
N ASN A 212 -6.57 -5.16 -23.58
CA ASN A 212 -5.30 -4.77 -24.18
C ASN A 212 -4.11 -5.16 -23.30
N ILE A 213 -4.14 -4.86 -22.00
CA ILE A 213 -3.01 -5.15 -21.12
C ILE A 213 -2.80 -6.65 -20.92
N ILE A 214 -3.87 -7.43 -20.77
CA ILE A 214 -3.75 -8.88 -20.69
C ILE A 214 -3.14 -9.41 -22.00
N GLY A 215 -3.60 -8.93 -23.15
CA GLY A 215 -3.05 -9.33 -24.45
C GLY A 215 -1.58 -8.98 -24.65
N GLU A 216 -1.17 -7.75 -24.28
CA GLU A 216 0.23 -7.32 -24.33
C GLU A 216 1.09 -8.22 -23.45
N LYS A 217 0.66 -8.48 -22.20
CA LYS A 217 1.42 -9.27 -21.24
C LYS A 217 1.57 -10.73 -21.63
N ILE A 218 0.57 -11.31 -22.31
CA ILE A 218 0.68 -12.65 -22.88
C ILE A 218 1.74 -12.65 -23.99
N ALA A 219 1.67 -11.71 -24.94
CA ALA A 219 2.60 -11.65 -26.07
C ALA A 219 4.04 -11.37 -25.66
N GLU A 220 4.27 -10.49 -24.68
CA GLU A 220 5.59 -10.14 -24.13
C GLU A 220 6.39 -11.35 -23.62
N GLN A 221 5.72 -12.46 -23.27
CA GLN A 221 6.40 -13.71 -22.85
C GLN A 221 7.04 -14.46 -24.03
N PHE A 222 6.61 -14.19 -25.26
CA PHE A 222 6.96 -14.97 -26.46
C PHE A 222 7.59 -14.15 -27.57
N THR A 223 7.34 -12.84 -27.61
CA THR A 223 7.88 -11.95 -28.62
C THR A 223 8.14 -10.55 -28.08
N LYS A 224 9.10 -9.87 -28.71
CA LYS A 224 9.34 -8.43 -28.50
C LYS A 224 8.46 -7.55 -29.38
N GLU A 225 7.81 -8.12 -30.39
CA GLU A 225 6.91 -7.39 -31.27
C GLU A 225 5.54 -7.19 -30.60
N PRO A 226 4.87 -6.03 -30.85
CA PRO A 226 3.52 -5.84 -30.35
C PRO A 226 2.57 -6.84 -31.02
N PRO A 227 1.66 -7.47 -30.27
CA PRO A 227 0.69 -8.38 -30.86
C PRO A 227 -0.35 -7.61 -31.69
N ALA A 228 -0.91 -8.26 -32.71
CA ALA A 228 -2.08 -7.76 -33.40
C ALA A 228 -3.33 -7.99 -32.54
N MET A 229 -4.08 -6.92 -32.28
CA MET A 229 -5.29 -6.94 -31.46
C MET A 229 -6.51 -6.48 -32.26
N HIS A 230 -7.63 -7.17 -32.11
CA HIS A 230 -8.88 -6.84 -32.78
C HIS A 230 -10.05 -7.00 -31.80
N LEU A 231 -10.66 -5.88 -31.43
CA LEU A 231 -11.85 -5.85 -30.58
C LEU A 231 -13.03 -6.48 -31.33
N ILE A 232 -13.65 -7.48 -30.73
CA ILE A 232 -14.77 -8.25 -31.30
C ILE A 232 -16.11 -7.70 -30.80
N SER A 233 -16.19 -7.38 -29.51
CA SER A 233 -17.39 -6.85 -28.89
C SER A 233 -17.04 -6.03 -27.66
N GLU A 234 -17.84 -4.99 -27.38
CA GLU A 234 -17.79 -4.21 -26.15
C GLU A 234 -18.90 -4.62 -25.17
N THR A 235 -19.97 -5.27 -25.64
CA THR A 235 -21.15 -5.60 -24.84
C THR A 235 -21.94 -6.76 -25.46
N PRO A 236 -22.62 -7.61 -24.68
CA PRO A 236 -22.62 -7.67 -23.21
C PRO A 236 -21.37 -8.33 -22.61
N TYR A 237 -20.52 -8.92 -23.45
CA TYR A 237 -19.28 -9.59 -23.05
C TYR A 237 -18.11 -9.00 -23.82
N PRO A 238 -17.36 -8.04 -23.24
CA PRO A 238 -16.18 -7.47 -23.85
C PRO A 238 -15.24 -8.57 -24.32
N SER A 239 -14.87 -8.54 -25.60
CA SER A 239 -14.14 -9.63 -26.25
C SER A 239 -13.11 -9.09 -27.22
N GLN A 240 -11.89 -9.66 -27.22
CA GLN A 240 -10.80 -9.22 -28.08
C GLN A 240 -9.97 -10.40 -28.59
N ASP A 241 -9.71 -10.43 -29.88
CA ASP A 241 -8.78 -11.34 -30.51
C ASP A 241 -7.36 -10.78 -30.45
N ILE A 242 -6.40 -11.63 -30.13
CA ILE A 242 -4.97 -11.32 -30.05
C ILE A 242 -4.22 -12.37 -30.86
N SER A 243 -3.32 -11.92 -31.74
CA SER A 243 -2.44 -12.81 -32.50
C SER A 243 -1.02 -12.28 -32.58
N PHE A 244 -0.06 -13.20 -32.50
CA PHE A 244 1.36 -12.89 -32.60
C PHE A 244 2.14 -14.14 -33.02
N ARG A 245 3.41 -13.93 -33.35
CA ARG A 245 4.35 -15.00 -33.71
C ARG A 245 5.47 -15.06 -32.69
N SER A 246 5.78 -16.25 -32.18
CA SER A 246 6.83 -16.46 -31.19
C SER A 246 8.23 -16.30 -31.79
N ASP A 247 9.09 -15.56 -31.10
CA ASP A 247 10.49 -15.35 -31.52
C ASP A 247 11.32 -16.65 -31.37
N ARG A 248 10.89 -17.55 -30.49
CA ARG A 248 11.65 -18.76 -30.12
C ARG A 248 11.55 -19.85 -31.18
N ASP A 249 10.37 -20.06 -31.74
CA ASP A 249 10.04 -21.22 -32.57
C ASP A 249 9.15 -20.88 -33.76
N SER A 250 8.91 -19.60 -34.02
CA SER A 250 8.07 -19.12 -35.12
C SER A 250 6.61 -19.57 -35.11
N ALA A 251 6.14 -20.19 -34.01
CA ALA A 251 4.75 -20.62 -33.90
C ALA A 251 3.79 -19.43 -33.83
N TRP A 252 2.61 -19.60 -34.41
CA TRP A 252 1.51 -18.63 -34.34
C TRP A 252 0.65 -18.89 -33.12
N PHE A 253 0.32 -17.79 -32.44
CA PHE A 253 -0.61 -17.75 -31.33
C PHE A 253 -1.86 -17.00 -31.77
N TYR A 254 -3.02 -17.63 -31.59
CA TYR A 254 -4.32 -17.02 -31.83
C TYR A 254 -5.15 -17.19 -30.56
N THR A 255 -5.51 -16.08 -29.93
CA THR A 255 -6.27 -16.11 -28.68
C THR A 255 -7.44 -15.15 -28.71
N ARG A 256 -8.51 -15.48 -27.98
CA ARG A 256 -9.65 -14.63 -27.70
C ARG A 256 -9.78 -14.47 -26.20
N LEU A 257 -9.72 -13.23 -25.73
CA LEU A 257 -10.09 -12.85 -24.37
C LEU A 257 -11.58 -12.49 -24.34
N VAL A 258 -12.29 -12.93 -23.30
CA VAL A 258 -13.69 -12.58 -23.05
C VAL A 258 -13.89 -12.30 -21.56
N ILE A 259 -14.59 -11.22 -21.24
CA ILE A 259 -14.91 -10.82 -19.86
C ILE A 259 -16.42 -10.97 -19.62
N ASP A 260 -16.79 -11.59 -18.50
CA ASP A 260 -18.16 -11.63 -17.98
C ASP A 260 -18.17 -11.40 -16.47
N GLY A 261 -18.38 -10.15 -16.06
CA GLY A 261 -18.35 -9.80 -14.64
C GLY A 261 -16.99 -10.16 -14.02
N PRO A 262 -16.92 -11.07 -13.03
CA PRO A 262 -15.67 -11.56 -12.47
C PRO A 262 -14.97 -12.66 -13.30
N HIS A 263 -15.61 -13.20 -14.34
CA HIS A 263 -15.11 -14.35 -15.09
C HIS A 263 -14.29 -13.90 -16.31
N TYR A 264 -13.04 -14.34 -16.40
CA TYR A 264 -12.15 -14.07 -17.52
C TYR A 264 -11.86 -15.35 -18.27
N TYR A 265 -12.16 -15.36 -19.56
CA TYR A 265 -11.91 -16.49 -20.45
C TYR A 265 -10.77 -16.15 -21.39
N LEU A 266 -9.78 -17.05 -21.48
CA LEU A 266 -8.75 -17.07 -22.48
C LEU A 266 -8.93 -18.33 -23.32
N ILE A 267 -9.41 -18.16 -24.54
CA ILE A 267 -9.55 -19.22 -25.53
C ILE A 267 -8.36 -19.09 -26.45
N GLY A 268 -7.66 -20.18 -26.74
CA GLY A 268 -6.46 -20.05 -27.54
C GLY A 268 -6.07 -21.27 -28.34
N CYS A 269 -5.29 -20.99 -29.37
CA CYS A 269 -4.68 -21.96 -30.25
C CYS A 269 -3.24 -21.58 -30.51
N ARG A 270 -2.35 -22.57 -30.40
CA ARG A 270 -0.95 -22.46 -30.84
C ARG A 270 -0.71 -23.45 -31.98
N LYS A 271 -0.26 -22.95 -33.13
CA LYS A 271 -0.04 -23.76 -34.35
C LYS A 271 1.17 -23.28 -35.13
N GLN A 272 1.76 -24.17 -35.93
CA GLN A 272 2.91 -23.83 -36.77
C GLN A 272 2.50 -23.18 -38.10
N SER A 273 1.30 -23.52 -38.60
CA SER A 273 0.78 -22.93 -39.84
C SER A 273 0.14 -21.56 -39.57
N PRO A 274 0.17 -20.63 -40.54
CA PRO A 274 -0.59 -19.38 -40.44
C PRO A 274 -2.10 -19.63 -40.59
N GLY A 275 -2.90 -18.72 -40.04
CA GLY A 275 -4.36 -18.68 -40.16
C GLY A 275 -5.07 -19.05 -38.85
N ALA A 276 -5.91 -18.13 -38.38
CA ALA A 276 -6.68 -18.29 -37.14
C ALA A 276 -7.70 -19.43 -37.24
N PRO A 277 -7.89 -20.24 -36.18
CA PRO A 277 -8.88 -21.32 -36.17
C PRO A 277 -10.28 -20.76 -35.91
N LYS A 278 -10.89 -20.15 -36.93
CA LYS A 278 -12.18 -19.46 -36.81
C LYS A 278 -13.28 -20.35 -36.23
N ALA A 279 -13.42 -21.59 -36.73
CA ALA A 279 -14.42 -22.52 -36.25
C ALA A 279 -14.33 -22.79 -34.74
N PHE A 280 -13.12 -22.86 -34.18
CA PHE A 280 -12.90 -23.02 -32.74
C PHE A 280 -13.27 -21.74 -31.98
N LEU A 281 -12.71 -20.59 -32.38
CA LEU A 281 -12.91 -19.31 -31.68
C LEU A 281 -14.37 -18.82 -31.73
N GLU A 282 -15.05 -19.04 -32.84
CA GLU A 282 -16.45 -18.64 -33.06
C GLU A 282 -17.44 -19.63 -32.43
N SER A 283 -17.01 -20.84 -32.03
CA SER A 283 -17.87 -21.80 -31.33
C SER A 283 -18.14 -21.43 -29.86
N PHE A 284 -17.37 -20.50 -29.30
CA PHE A 284 -17.54 -20.07 -27.92
C PHE A 284 -18.81 -19.22 -27.75
N SER A 285 -19.65 -19.60 -26.78
CA SER A 285 -20.87 -18.88 -26.44
C SER A 285 -21.19 -19.03 -24.95
N PHE A 286 -21.94 -18.08 -24.39
CA PHE A 286 -22.40 -18.13 -23.01
C PHE A 286 -23.68 -18.98 -22.89
N VAL A 287 -23.75 -19.75 -21.81
CA VAL A 287 -24.94 -20.53 -21.44
C VAL A 287 -25.41 -20.03 -20.08
N PRO A 288 -26.70 -19.70 -19.88
CA PRO A 288 -27.20 -19.25 -18.59
C PRO A 288 -26.84 -20.20 -17.45
N ASN A 289 -26.44 -19.65 -16.30
CA ASN A 289 -26.14 -20.43 -15.11
C ASN A 289 -27.41 -21.16 -14.61
N SER A 290 -27.24 -22.42 -14.24
CA SER A 290 -28.29 -23.25 -13.66
C SER A 290 -27.87 -23.74 -12.28
N TYR A 291 -28.68 -23.45 -11.27
CA TYR A 291 -28.43 -23.87 -9.89
C TYR A 291 -29.35 -25.03 -9.53
N PRO A 292 -28.82 -26.10 -8.91
CA PRO A 292 -29.66 -27.22 -8.46
C PRO A 292 -30.61 -26.78 -7.35
N GLU A 293 -31.59 -27.62 -7.00
CA GLU A 293 -32.39 -27.42 -5.79
C GLU A 293 -31.54 -27.56 -4.51
N GLY A 294 -32.08 -27.16 -3.35
CA GLY A 294 -31.42 -27.37 -2.05
C GLY A 294 -30.60 -26.20 -1.52
N TRP A 295 -31.05 -24.96 -1.77
CA TRP A 295 -30.59 -23.78 -1.02
C TRP A 295 -30.90 -23.95 0.47
N LYS A 296 -29.95 -23.67 1.36
CA LYS A 296 -30.13 -23.82 2.81
C LYS A 296 -29.70 -22.56 3.54
N GLU A 297 -30.43 -22.23 4.60
CA GLU A 297 -29.97 -21.21 5.55
C GLU A 297 -28.68 -21.69 6.22
N ARG A 298 -27.68 -20.83 6.22
CA ARG A 298 -26.40 -21.02 6.88
C ARG A 298 -26.20 -19.89 7.87
N SER A 299 -25.94 -20.25 9.13
CA SER A 299 -25.52 -19.31 10.17
C SER A 299 -23.99 -19.27 10.25
N ASP A 300 -23.44 -18.07 10.32
CA ASP A 300 -22.05 -17.81 10.66
C ASP A 300 -21.97 -17.25 12.08
N THR A 301 -21.36 -18.03 12.97
CA THR A 301 -21.22 -17.66 14.39
C THR A 301 -19.95 -16.84 14.69
N THR A 302 -19.09 -16.61 13.69
CA THR A 302 -17.88 -15.79 13.83
C THR A 302 -18.19 -14.33 13.55
N LEU A 303 -18.93 -14.06 12.47
CA LEU A 303 -19.36 -12.73 12.04
C LEU A 303 -20.82 -12.44 12.40
N ASN A 304 -21.54 -13.38 13.02
CA ASN A 304 -22.92 -13.23 13.50
C ASN A 304 -23.92 -12.85 12.39
N PHE A 305 -24.05 -13.66 11.35
CA PHE A 305 -25.08 -13.47 10.33
C PHE A 305 -25.67 -14.79 9.82
N LYS A 306 -26.84 -14.70 9.18
CA LYS A 306 -27.51 -15.75 8.42
C LYS A 306 -27.59 -15.38 6.95
N VAL A 307 -27.50 -16.39 6.09
CA VAL A 307 -27.65 -16.25 4.64
C VAL A 307 -28.13 -17.55 4.03
N VAL A 308 -28.88 -17.49 2.94
CA VAL A 308 -29.30 -18.66 2.16
C VAL A 308 -28.32 -18.88 1.01
N VAL A 309 -27.61 -20.01 1.06
CA VAL A 309 -26.62 -20.44 0.06
C VAL A 309 -26.69 -21.95 -0.17
N HIS A 310 -26.14 -22.44 -1.27
CA HIS A 310 -25.93 -23.87 -1.43
C HIS A 310 -24.91 -24.40 -0.42
N PRO A 311 -25.15 -25.59 0.16
CA PRO A 311 -24.19 -26.22 1.04
C PRO A 311 -22.92 -26.54 0.26
N ALA A 312 -21.80 -25.94 0.65
CA ALA A 312 -20.50 -26.40 0.19
C ALA A 312 -20.21 -27.78 0.79
N GLN A 313 -19.53 -28.66 0.06
CA GLN A 313 -19.05 -29.92 0.64
C GLN A 313 -18.18 -29.61 1.87
N GLU A 314 -18.58 -30.09 3.04
CA GLU A 314 -17.76 -30.02 4.24
C GLU A 314 -16.47 -30.78 3.96
N LYS A 315 -15.35 -30.06 3.85
CA LYS A 315 -14.03 -30.70 3.91
C LYS A 315 -13.95 -31.32 5.31
N PRO A 316 -13.75 -32.64 5.49
CA PRO A 316 -13.43 -33.19 6.80
C PRO A 316 -12.09 -32.58 7.22
N ARG A 317 -12.16 -31.47 7.95
CA ARG A 317 -10.98 -30.82 8.51
C ARG A 317 -10.56 -31.69 9.68
N GLN A 318 -9.38 -32.30 9.56
CA GLN A 318 -8.81 -33.05 10.67
C GLN A 318 -8.73 -32.13 11.88
N LYS A 319 -9.25 -32.60 13.02
CA LYS A 319 -9.30 -31.89 14.31
C LYS A 319 -7.96 -31.23 14.69
N PHE A 320 -6.86 -31.83 14.25
CA PHE A 320 -5.50 -31.35 14.41
C PHE A 320 -5.21 -30.02 13.68
N ILE A 321 -5.63 -29.87 12.42
CA ILE A 321 -5.44 -28.62 11.66
C ILE A 321 -6.27 -27.48 12.25
N GLU A 322 -7.47 -27.80 12.74
CA GLU A 322 -8.32 -26.84 13.45
C GLU A 322 -7.65 -26.38 14.75
N ASN A 323 -7.07 -27.31 15.51
CA ASN A 323 -6.31 -26.99 16.72
C ASN A 323 -5.04 -26.19 16.42
N LEU A 324 -4.29 -26.55 15.36
CA LEU A 324 -3.10 -25.81 14.92
C LEU A 324 -3.45 -24.40 14.47
N ARG A 325 -4.53 -24.23 13.70
CA ARG A 325 -5.04 -22.91 13.31
C ARG A 325 -5.41 -22.11 14.54
N LYS A 326 -6.17 -22.67 15.48
CA LYS A 326 -6.50 -22.00 16.74
C LYS A 326 -5.25 -21.60 17.52
N ILE A 327 -4.24 -22.47 17.58
CA ILE A 327 -2.95 -22.18 18.21
C ILE A 327 -2.19 -21.08 17.45
N ILE A 328 -2.19 -21.07 16.11
CA ILE A 328 -1.53 -20.05 15.28
C ILE A 328 -2.28 -18.71 15.36
N GLU A 329 -3.61 -18.72 15.37
CA GLU A 329 -4.44 -17.53 15.59
C GLU A 329 -4.24 -16.99 17.01
N GLU A 330 -4.20 -17.85 18.03
CA GLU A 330 -3.84 -17.46 19.40
C GLU A 330 -2.40 -16.95 19.48
N ALA A 331 -1.46 -17.58 18.79
CA ALA A 331 -0.06 -17.19 18.79
C ALA A 331 0.13 -15.87 18.05
N ASN A 332 -0.55 -15.64 16.93
CA ASN A 332 -0.58 -14.36 16.22
C ASN A 332 -1.23 -13.29 17.11
N ARG A 333 -2.38 -13.58 17.73
CA ARG A 333 -3.02 -12.70 18.71
C ARG A 333 -2.06 -12.36 19.86
N LYS A 334 -1.29 -13.32 20.38
CA LYS A 334 -0.27 -13.11 21.43
C LYS A 334 0.99 -12.40 20.92
N ARG A 335 1.38 -12.59 19.65
CA ARG A 335 2.59 -12.02 19.03
C ARG A 335 2.39 -10.57 18.62
N TYR A 336 1.19 -10.22 18.14
CA TYR A 336 0.77 -8.82 17.95
C TYR A 336 0.53 -8.11 19.29
N ASN A 337 0.10 -8.84 20.33
CA ASN A 337 0.06 -8.33 21.72
C ASN A 337 1.44 -8.28 22.42
N ARG A 338 2.56 -8.67 21.76
CA ARG A 338 3.90 -8.71 22.39
C ARG A 338 4.59 -7.35 22.41
N TYR A 339 4.09 -6.39 21.65
CA TYR A 339 4.30 -4.97 21.94
C TYR A 339 3.17 -4.59 22.89
N ASP A 340 3.53 -4.44 24.16
CA ASP A 340 2.66 -4.10 25.29
C ASP A 340 2.15 -2.65 25.19
N ASN A 341 1.69 -2.24 24.00
CA ASN A 341 0.82 -1.10 23.84
C ASN A 341 -0.60 -1.64 23.96
N GLU A 342 -1.30 -1.18 25.01
CA GLU A 342 -2.67 -1.52 25.40
C GLU A 342 -3.74 -1.21 24.32
N ASP A 343 -3.33 -0.73 23.13
CA ASP A 343 -4.14 -0.28 21.99
C ASP A 343 -4.27 -1.32 20.88
N THR A 344 -4.11 -2.62 21.18
CA THR A 344 -4.15 -3.66 20.14
C THR A 344 -5.56 -3.85 19.59
N TYR A 345 -5.74 -3.52 18.31
CA TYR A 345 -6.96 -3.69 17.51
C TYR A 345 -7.51 -5.12 17.63
N ASP A 346 -8.73 -5.26 18.15
CA ASP A 346 -9.38 -6.56 18.34
C ASP A 346 -9.93 -7.10 17.01
N TRP A 347 -9.15 -7.97 16.37
CA TRP A 347 -9.52 -8.69 15.15
C TRP A 347 -10.76 -9.58 15.31
N SER A 348 -11.28 -9.82 16.52
CA SER A 348 -12.55 -10.54 16.69
C SER A 348 -13.78 -9.68 16.40
N LYS A 349 -13.63 -8.35 16.39
CA LYS A 349 -14.73 -7.39 16.14
C LYS A 349 -14.84 -6.92 14.69
N ASN A 350 -13.77 -7.06 13.92
CA ASN A 350 -13.71 -6.70 12.50
C ASN A 350 -13.22 -7.91 11.72
N GLY A 351 -13.92 -8.30 10.65
CA GLY A 351 -13.55 -9.48 9.89
C GLY A 351 -14.20 -9.52 8.52
N SER A 352 -13.67 -10.37 7.65
CA SER A 352 -14.22 -10.62 6.33
C SER A 352 -14.42 -12.11 6.09
N LYS A 353 -15.42 -12.43 5.28
CA LYS A 353 -15.69 -13.78 4.82
C LYS A 353 -16.13 -13.77 3.38
N ILE A 354 -15.62 -14.70 2.60
CA ILE A 354 -16.03 -14.91 1.21
C ILE A 354 -17.05 -16.05 1.16
N LEU A 355 -18.24 -15.76 0.65
CA LEU A 355 -19.24 -16.76 0.29
C LEU A 355 -19.01 -17.11 -1.17
N ARG A 356 -18.63 -18.38 -1.46
CA ARG A 356 -18.37 -18.87 -2.82
C ARG A 356 -19.45 -19.85 -3.25
N SER A 357 -19.94 -19.70 -4.48
CA SER A 357 -20.79 -20.70 -5.14
C SER A 357 -19.97 -21.97 -5.43
N PRO A 358 -20.44 -23.16 -5.00
CA PRO A 358 -19.73 -24.42 -5.30
C PRO A 358 -19.86 -24.86 -6.77
N TYR A 359 -20.62 -24.13 -7.59
CA TYR A 359 -21.00 -24.54 -8.95
C TYR A 359 -20.52 -23.58 -10.04
N THR A 360 -20.55 -22.27 -9.77
CA THR A 360 -20.37 -21.23 -10.79
C THR A 360 -19.14 -20.37 -10.57
N GLY A 361 -18.42 -20.50 -9.45
CA GLY A 361 -17.23 -19.71 -9.12
C GLY A 361 -17.50 -18.29 -8.61
N GLU A 362 -18.77 -17.87 -8.61
CA GLU A 362 -19.25 -16.58 -8.09
C GLU A 362 -18.95 -16.39 -6.61
N GLN A 363 -18.66 -15.15 -6.20
CA GLN A 363 -18.30 -14.82 -4.82
C GLN A 363 -18.97 -13.55 -4.33
N VAL A 364 -19.35 -13.56 -3.06
CA VAL A 364 -19.76 -12.36 -2.31
C VAL A 364 -18.84 -12.20 -1.11
N SER A 365 -18.17 -11.06 -1.02
CA SER A 365 -17.43 -10.66 0.17
C SER A 365 -18.39 -10.10 1.20
N VAL A 366 -18.33 -10.61 2.43
CA VAL A 366 -19.04 -10.08 3.59
C VAL A 366 -18.00 -9.53 4.54
N ARG A 367 -17.98 -8.22 4.72
CA ARG A 367 -17.16 -7.55 5.72
C ARG A 367 -18.04 -7.17 6.90
N SER A 368 -17.56 -7.38 8.11
CA SER A 368 -18.18 -6.93 9.34
C SER A 368 -17.20 -5.99 10.01
N THR A 369 -17.67 -4.81 10.39
CA THR A 369 -16.89 -3.89 11.21
C THR A 369 -17.71 -3.39 12.40
N GLU A 370 -17.02 -3.11 13.50
CA GLU A 370 -17.59 -2.33 14.59
C GLU A 370 -17.73 -0.89 14.08
N TYR A 371 -18.97 -0.52 13.83
CA TYR A 371 -19.37 0.81 13.43
C TYR A 371 -19.45 1.66 14.69
N PHE A 372 -18.36 2.38 14.94
CA PHE A 372 -18.12 3.26 16.10
C PHE A 372 -17.93 2.54 17.44
N SER A 373 -16.67 2.32 17.82
CA SER A 373 -16.27 2.16 19.21
C SER A 373 -15.66 3.47 19.71
N GLY A 374 -16.49 4.32 20.31
CA GLY A 374 -16.10 5.63 20.84
C GLY A 374 -16.31 6.74 19.82
N GLY A 375 -17.18 7.69 20.15
CA GLY A 375 -17.62 8.73 19.21
C GLY A 375 -18.87 9.46 19.68
N LEU A 376 -19.03 10.71 19.22
CA LEU A 376 -20.34 11.16 18.75
C LEU A 376 -20.71 10.22 17.60
N VAL A 377 -21.77 9.44 17.73
CA VAL A 377 -22.30 8.71 16.57
C VAL A 377 -22.58 9.76 15.50
N PRO A 378 -22.05 9.65 14.27
CA PRO A 378 -22.21 10.69 13.25
C PRO A 378 -23.69 10.96 13.02
N THR A 379 -23.99 12.11 12.42
CA THR A 379 -25.33 12.28 11.86
C THR A 379 -25.55 11.21 10.78
N ARG A 380 -26.81 10.85 10.54
CA ARG A 380 -27.15 9.91 9.46
C ARG A 380 -26.58 10.39 8.13
N ASP A 381 -26.69 11.67 7.81
CA ASP A 381 -26.19 12.23 6.56
C ASP A 381 -24.66 12.10 6.45
N SER A 382 -23.92 12.40 7.53
CA SER A 382 -22.47 12.21 7.56
C SER A 382 -22.08 10.75 7.35
N PHE A 383 -22.79 9.81 7.99
CA PHE A 383 -22.59 8.39 7.77
C PHE A 383 -22.80 7.97 6.31
N GLU A 384 -23.95 8.34 5.74
CA GLU A 384 -24.29 7.98 4.37
C GLU A 384 -23.24 8.55 3.38
N GLN A 385 -22.76 9.78 3.63
CA GLN A 385 -21.67 10.39 2.86
C GLN A 385 -20.35 9.62 3.00
N ASP A 386 -19.98 9.20 4.22
CA ASP A 386 -18.77 8.44 4.45
C ASP A 386 -18.82 7.06 3.80
N VAL A 387 -19.98 6.38 3.85
CA VAL A 387 -20.21 5.11 3.14
C VAL A 387 -20.07 5.32 1.64
N VAL A 388 -20.73 6.34 1.08
CA VAL A 388 -20.63 6.66 -0.34
C VAL A 388 -19.18 6.97 -0.73
N LYS A 389 -18.49 7.78 0.06
CA LYS A 389 -17.08 8.14 -0.16
C LYS A 389 -16.17 6.91 -0.12
N GLY A 390 -16.39 6.01 0.84
CA GLY A 390 -15.65 4.75 0.96
C GLY A 390 -15.90 3.80 -0.21
N LEU A 391 -17.17 3.54 -0.53
CA LEU A 391 -17.57 2.63 -1.62
C LEU A 391 -17.15 3.13 -3.00
N THR A 392 -17.25 4.45 -3.26
CA THR A 392 -16.84 5.05 -4.53
C THR A 392 -15.34 5.36 -4.60
N ARG A 393 -14.56 5.01 -3.58
CA ARG A 393 -13.11 5.29 -3.48
C ARG A 393 -12.80 6.77 -3.69
N ASN A 394 -13.49 7.65 -2.96
CA ASN A 394 -13.46 9.11 -3.10
C ASN A 394 -13.96 9.60 -4.47
N LYS A 395 -15.14 9.14 -4.91
CA LYS A 395 -15.78 9.51 -6.20
C LYS A 395 -15.01 9.07 -7.45
N LYS A 396 -14.17 8.04 -7.35
CA LYS A 396 -13.47 7.44 -8.49
C LYS A 396 -14.31 6.42 -9.25
N MET A 397 -15.35 5.88 -8.62
CA MET A 397 -16.40 5.11 -9.30
C MET A 397 -17.71 5.91 -9.29
N ALA A 398 -18.50 5.73 -10.34
CA ALA A 398 -19.84 6.30 -10.45
C ALA A 398 -20.86 5.43 -9.68
N ILE A 399 -21.91 6.07 -9.16
CA ILE A 399 -23.06 5.38 -8.57
C ILE A 399 -24.13 5.32 -9.65
N LYS A 400 -24.43 4.11 -10.13
CA LYS A 400 -25.51 3.87 -11.09
C LYS A 400 -26.87 3.90 -10.38
N GLU A 401 -26.96 3.21 -9.25
CA GLU A 401 -28.15 3.13 -8.42
C GLU A 401 -27.74 3.16 -6.94
N SER A 402 -28.51 3.86 -6.12
CA SER A 402 -28.37 3.79 -4.67
C SER A 402 -29.71 4.06 -3.99
N HIS A 403 -30.02 3.33 -2.94
CA HIS A 403 -31.15 3.64 -2.08
C HIS A 403 -30.88 3.24 -0.64
N TRP A 404 -31.48 3.99 0.28
CA TRP A 404 -31.43 3.73 1.71
C TRP A 404 -32.83 3.45 2.24
N ASN A 405 -32.96 2.43 3.10
CA ASN A 405 -34.20 2.12 3.78
C ASN A 405 -33.96 1.69 5.23
N MET A 406 -35.00 1.82 6.06
CA MET A 406 -35.01 1.35 7.43
C MET A 406 -35.91 0.12 7.51
N ARG A 407 -35.40 -0.98 8.05
CA ARG A 407 -36.16 -2.23 8.21
C ARG A 407 -35.72 -2.95 9.49
N ASP A 408 -36.66 -3.30 10.37
CA ASP A 408 -36.39 -4.07 11.59
C ASP A 408 -35.22 -3.52 12.42
N SER A 409 -35.19 -2.19 12.61
CA SER A 409 -34.13 -1.42 13.29
C SER A 409 -32.76 -1.40 12.59
N MET A 410 -32.66 -1.92 11.37
CA MET A 410 -31.49 -1.86 10.50
C MET A 410 -31.60 -0.69 9.52
N LEU A 411 -30.53 0.12 9.42
CA LEU A 411 -30.35 1.00 8.27
C LEU A 411 -29.64 0.20 7.18
N ILE A 412 -30.28 0.07 6.03
CA ILE A 412 -29.78 -0.69 4.89
C ILE A 412 -29.56 0.27 3.73
N GLY A 413 -28.36 0.25 3.16
CA GLY A 413 -28.00 0.96 1.94
C GLY A 413 -27.63 -0.04 0.86
N GLU A 414 -28.30 0.00 -0.27
CA GLU A 414 -27.96 -0.84 -1.43
C GLU A 414 -27.46 0.04 -2.56
N PHE A 415 -26.39 -0.40 -3.21
CA PHE A 415 -25.67 0.35 -4.23
C PHE A 415 -25.31 -0.52 -5.41
N LEU A 416 -25.30 0.09 -6.59
CA LEU A 416 -24.70 -0.45 -7.80
C LEU A 416 -23.70 0.58 -8.32
N LEU A 417 -22.42 0.23 -8.27
CA LEU A 417 -21.30 1.09 -8.65
C LEU A 417 -20.78 0.67 -10.02
N GLU A 418 -20.31 1.62 -10.81
CA GLU A 418 -19.77 1.37 -12.16
C GLU A 418 -18.57 2.26 -12.48
N ASP A 419 -17.76 1.79 -13.42
CA ASP A 419 -16.99 2.66 -14.31
C ASP A 419 -17.81 2.82 -15.60
N THR A 420 -18.00 4.06 -16.07
CA THR A 420 -18.85 4.34 -17.24
C THR A 420 -18.35 3.68 -18.53
N ASN A 421 -17.08 3.28 -18.57
CA ASN A 421 -16.45 2.58 -19.70
C ASN A 421 -16.28 1.07 -19.43
N SER A 422 -16.99 0.50 -18.46
CA SER A 422 -17.01 -0.93 -18.19
C SER A 422 -18.42 -1.50 -18.21
N THR A 423 -18.53 -2.73 -18.68
CA THR A 423 -19.70 -3.60 -18.55
C THR A 423 -19.79 -4.21 -17.16
N ARG A 424 -18.73 -4.18 -16.37
CA ARG A 424 -18.69 -4.71 -15.00
C ARG A 424 -19.17 -3.65 -14.00
N GLY A 425 -19.73 -4.11 -12.89
CA GLY A 425 -20.15 -3.27 -11.77
C GLY A 425 -19.89 -3.92 -10.42
N ILE A 426 -19.91 -3.11 -9.36
CA ILE A 426 -19.85 -3.59 -7.98
C ILE A 426 -21.22 -3.40 -7.36
N LYS A 427 -21.89 -4.51 -7.05
CA LYS A 427 -23.09 -4.50 -6.22
C LYS A 427 -22.66 -4.48 -4.76
N ALA A 428 -23.12 -3.48 -4.01
CA ALA A 428 -22.82 -3.34 -2.59
C ALA A 428 -24.10 -3.27 -1.75
N LYS A 429 -24.05 -3.86 -0.56
CA LYS A 429 -25.11 -3.73 0.44
C LYS A 429 -24.49 -3.47 1.81
N VAL A 430 -24.84 -2.35 2.41
CA VAL A 430 -24.43 -1.95 3.74
C VAL A 430 -25.62 -2.19 4.67
N VAL A 431 -25.43 -3.02 5.69
CA VAL A 431 -26.42 -3.24 6.74
C VAL A 431 -25.80 -2.76 8.04
N LEU A 432 -26.34 -1.65 8.56
CA LEU A 432 -25.97 -1.13 9.85
C LEU A 432 -27.05 -1.51 10.87
N ILE A 433 -26.64 -2.17 11.95
CA ILE A 433 -27.49 -2.48 13.10
C ILE A 433 -26.71 -2.19 14.38
N ASN A 434 -27.26 -1.32 15.23
CA ASN A 434 -26.60 -0.84 16.44
C ASN A 434 -25.17 -0.31 16.17
N LYS A 435 -24.12 -0.96 16.71
CA LYS A 435 -22.69 -0.62 16.51
C LYS A 435 -21.98 -1.55 15.52
N ARG A 436 -22.72 -2.25 14.66
CA ARG A 436 -22.14 -3.22 13.73
C ARG A 436 -22.58 -2.94 12.30
N MET A 437 -21.61 -2.72 11.43
CA MET A 437 -21.82 -2.54 10.00
C MET A 437 -21.37 -3.77 9.26
N TYR A 438 -22.24 -4.29 8.42
CA TYR A 438 -21.92 -5.31 7.44
C TYR A 438 -21.87 -4.69 6.05
N THR A 439 -20.84 -5.00 5.28
CA THR A 439 -20.71 -4.58 3.88
C THR A 439 -20.57 -5.82 3.02
N LEU A 440 -21.57 -6.07 2.18
CA LEU A 440 -21.57 -7.11 1.17
C LEU A 440 -21.10 -6.51 -0.15
N LEU A 441 -20.20 -7.19 -0.86
CA LEU A 441 -19.66 -6.76 -2.15
C LEU A 441 -19.63 -7.93 -3.13
N ALA A 442 -20.11 -7.70 -4.35
CA ALA A 442 -20.04 -8.66 -5.45
C ALA A 442 -19.74 -7.95 -6.77
N THR A 443 -18.86 -8.52 -7.58
CA THR A 443 -18.61 -8.08 -8.95
C THR A 443 -19.66 -8.70 -9.86
N VAL A 444 -20.33 -7.89 -10.67
CA VAL A 444 -21.44 -8.28 -11.54
C VAL A 444 -21.22 -7.77 -12.96
N ASN A 445 -21.88 -8.39 -13.95
CA ASN A 445 -21.99 -7.84 -15.29
C ASN A 445 -23.28 -6.99 -15.36
N LEU A 446 -23.14 -5.70 -15.66
CA LEU A 446 -24.23 -4.73 -15.73
C LEU A 446 -25.09 -4.87 -16.99
N LYS A 447 -24.65 -5.68 -17.97
CA LYS A 447 -25.32 -5.92 -19.25
C LYS A 447 -26.05 -7.26 -19.29
N THR A 448 -26.01 -8.04 -18.21
CA THR A 448 -26.71 -9.32 -18.09
C THR A 448 -27.60 -9.36 -16.83
N PRO A 449 -28.59 -10.26 -16.76
CA PRO A 449 -29.43 -10.39 -15.58
C PRO A 449 -28.64 -10.85 -14.35
N GLU A 450 -29.03 -10.35 -13.16
CA GLU A 450 -28.42 -10.78 -11.90
C GLU A 450 -28.60 -12.28 -11.67
N SER A 451 -27.49 -12.93 -11.31
CA SER A 451 -27.41 -14.35 -11.03
C SER A 451 -28.22 -14.78 -9.81
N GLY A 452 -28.65 -16.05 -9.81
CA GLY A 452 -29.38 -16.64 -8.69
C GLY A 452 -28.58 -16.63 -7.38
N PHE A 453 -27.27 -16.85 -7.44
CA PHE A 453 -26.39 -16.84 -6.26
C PHE A 453 -26.29 -15.45 -5.63
N THR A 454 -25.95 -14.43 -6.41
CA THR A 454 -25.84 -13.06 -5.90
C THR A 454 -27.17 -12.58 -5.34
N ARG A 455 -28.26 -12.83 -6.08
CA ARG A 455 -29.62 -12.51 -5.62
C ARG A 455 -29.98 -13.18 -4.29
N SER A 456 -29.71 -14.48 -4.15
CA SER A 456 -29.99 -15.23 -2.92
C SER A 456 -29.21 -14.65 -1.73
N VAL A 457 -27.90 -14.41 -1.90
CA VAL A 457 -27.06 -13.89 -0.83
C VAL A 457 -27.52 -12.49 -0.39
N PHE A 458 -27.71 -11.56 -1.33
CA PHE A 458 -28.07 -10.17 -1.00
C PHE A 458 -29.47 -10.04 -0.42
N SER A 459 -30.44 -10.85 -0.88
CA SER A 459 -31.83 -10.78 -0.40
C SER A 459 -32.05 -11.49 0.94
N SER A 460 -31.29 -12.54 1.25
CA SER A 460 -31.46 -13.34 2.47
C SER A 460 -30.54 -12.95 3.63
N PHE A 461 -29.51 -12.13 3.38
CA PHE A 461 -28.55 -11.73 4.40
C PHE A 461 -29.24 -11.03 5.59
N THR A 462 -29.05 -11.58 6.78
CA THR A 462 -29.61 -11.05 8.02
C THR A 462 -28.60 -11.17 9.16
N PRO A 463 -28.22 -10.08 9.86
CA PRO A 463 -27.42 -10.17 11.08
C PRO A 463 -28.11 -11.02 12.16
N THR A 464 -27.32 -11.77 12.92
CA THR A 464 -27.79 -12.56 14.07
C THR A 464 -27.21 -12.10 15.39
N ASP A 465 -26.61 -10.90 15.42
CA ASP A 465 -26.03 -10.38 16.65
C ASP A 465 -27.12 -10.17 17.72
N SER A 466 -26.81 -10.57 18.95
CA SER A 466 -27.70 -10.47 20.11
C SER A 466 -27.98 -9.03 20.54
N ILE A 467 -27.15 -8.07 20.11
CA ILE A 467 -27.33 -6.66 20.45
C ILE A 467 -28.32 -6.01 19.48
N THR A 468 -29.60 -6.25 19.72
CA THR A 468 -30.71 -5.70 18.95
C THR A 468 -31.11 -4.33 19.52
N GLY A 469 -31.15 -3.31 18.67
CA GLY A 469 -31.58 -1.97 19.04
C GLY A 469 -31.42 -0.97 17.88
N PRO A 470 -32.27 0.07 17.79
CA PRO A 470 -32.18 1.07 16.74
C PRO A 470 -30.87 1.87 16.85
N ILE A 471 -30.32 2.23 15.69
CA ILE A 471 -29.13 3.10 15.62
C ILE A 471 -29.50 4.47 16.17
N LYS A 472 -28.68 4.98 17.08
CA LYS A 472 -28.86 6.28 17.70
C LYS A 472 -27.89 7.30 17.11
N PHE A 473 -28.17 7.72 15.88
CA PHE A 473 -27.36 8.75 15.20
C PHE A 473 -27.34 10.04 16.02
N GLY A 474 -26.17 10.66 16.17
CA GLY A 474 -25.99 11.91 16.91
C GLY A 474 -26.03 11.82 18.43
N GLU A 475 -26.26 10.66 19.05
CA GLU A 475 -26.19 10.54 20.52
C GLU A 475 -24.74 10.50 21.02
N ARG A 476 -24.47 11.23 22.12
CA ARG A 476 -23.20 11.23 22.85
C ARG A 476 -23.36 10.38 24.12
N ASN A 477 -22.39 9.52 24.41
CA ASN A 477 -22.34 8.79 25.68
C ASN A 477 -21.04 9.12 26.44
N LEU A 478 -21.18 9.72 27.62
CA LEU A 478 -20.08 10.08 28.52
C LEU A 478 -20.04 9.22 29.79
N SER A 479 -20.85 8.15 29.88
CA SER A 479 -20.93 7.30 31.08
C SER A 479 -19.59 6.65 31.43
N PHE A 480 -18.75 6.40 30.42
CA PHE A 480 -17.42 5.83 30.60
C PHE A 480 -16.53 6.66 31.54
N LEU A 481 -16.74 7.99 31.63
CA LEU A 481 -15.96 8.86 32.53
C LEU A 481 -16.10 8.46 34.01
N GLY A 482 -17.24 7.91 34.43
CA GLY A 482 -17.39 7.35 35.77
C GLY A 482 -16.74 5.97 35.90
N GLU A 483 -16.78 5.18 34.82
CA GLU A 483 -16.32 3.80 34.80
C GLU A 483 -14.79 3.66 34.76
N ILE A 484 -14.04 4.72 34.43
CA ILE A 484 -12.56 4.72 34.50
C ILE A 484 -12.03 4.48 35.93
N TYR A 485 -12.88 4.62 36.95
CA TYR A 485 -12.57 4.33 38.34
C TYR A 485 -13.24 3.05 38.86
N SER A 486 -13.87 2.24 38.00
CA SER A 486 -14.55 1.00 38.40
C SER A 486 -13.59 0.01 39.07
N GLU A 487 -14.09 -0.69 40.09
CA GLU A 487 -13.39 -1.83 40.70
C GLU A 487 -13.33 -3.04 39.75
N ASP A 488 -14.31 -3.15 38.84
CA ASP A 488 -14.29 -4.15 37.77
C ASP A 488 -13.19 -3.80 36.76
N SER A 489 -12.13 -4.61 36.76
CA SER A 489 -10.98 -4.44 35.88
C SER A 489 -11.33 -4.45 34.38
N LEU A 490 -12.36 -5.19 33.95
CA LEU A 490 -12.77 -5.26 32.55
C LEU A 490 -13.55 -4.01 32.15
N GLN A 491 -14.47 -3.57 33.01
CA GLN A 491 -15.24 -2.34 32.79
C GLN A 491 -14.31 -1.12 32.80
N ARG A 492 -13.40 -1.03 33.77
CA ARG A 492 -12.40 0.04 33.84
C ARG A 492 -11.51 0.06 32.61
N LYS A 493 -11.05 -1.11 32.15
CA LYS A 493 -10.24 -1.22 30.93
C LYS A 493 -11.01 -0.76 29.70
N ALA A 494 -12.27 -1.17 29.55
CA ALA A 494 -13.12 -0.71 28.46
C ALA A 494 -13.28 0.81 28.48
N ALA A 495 -13.55 1.39 29.65
CA ALA A 495 -13.71 2.84 29.81
C ALA A 495 -12.43 3.65 29.51
N LEU A 496 -11.26 3.16 29.93
CA LEU A 496 -9.98 3.80 29.59
C LEU A 496 -9.66 3.72 28.09
N ASN A 497 -10.01 2.60 27.46
CA ASN A 497 -9.88 2.46 26.00
C ASN A 497 -10.79 3.44 25.26
N GLU A 498 -11.97 3.74 25.79
CA GLU A 498 -12.85 4.78 25.23
C GLU A 498 -12.23 6.17 25.43
N LEU A 499 -11.72 6.50 26.63
CA LEU A 499 -11.06 7.79 26.92
C LEU A 499 -9.89 8.09 25.97
N ARG A 500 -9.07 7.08 25.63
CA ARG A 500 -7.83 7.26 24.84
C ARG A 500 -8.03 7.48 23.36
N LYS A 501 -9.24 7.30 22.84
CA LYS A 501 -9.50 7.41 21.39
C LYS A 501 -9.59 8.89 20.98
N PRO A 502 -8.65 9.42 20.17
CA PRO A 502 -8.57 10.86 19.86
C PRO A 502 -9.80 11.44 19.13
N TRP A 503 -10.58 10.59 18.48
CA TRP A 503 -11.75 10.92 17.66
C TRP A 503 -13.09 10.60 18.36
N SER A 504 -13.06 10.19 19.62
CA SER A 504 -14.21 9.55 20.28
C SER A 504 -15.17 10.50 20.98
N VAL A 505 -14.79 11.73 21.34
CA VAL A 505 -15.70 12.60 22.10
C VAL A 505 -15.57 14.05 21.69
N HIS A 506 -16.66 14.62 21.17
CA HIS A 506 -16.82 16.06 21.04
C HIS A 506 -17.49 16.60 22.31
N TYR A 507 -16.68 17.06 23.25
CA TYR A 507 -17.16 17.71 24.47
C TYR A 507 -17.82 19.04 24.14
N LYS A 508 -18.91 19.37 24.84
CA LYS A 508 -19.62 20.65 24.77
C LYS A 508 -19.48 21.39 26.10
N ALA A 509 -19.86 22.66 26.12
CA ALA A 509 -19.78 23.51 27.31
C ALA A 509 -20.53 22.90 28.52
N GLU A 510 -21.68 22.27 28.28
CA GLU A 510 -22.49 21.59 29.31
C GLU A 510 -21.80 20.37 29.96
N ASP A 511 -20.75 19.81 29.34
CA ASP A 511 -20.02 18.64 29.85
C ASP A 511 -18.92 19.02 30.85
N LEU A 512 -18.60 20.32 30.99
CA LEU A 512 -17.57 20.82 31.89
C LEU A 512 -17.76 20.35 33.36
N PRO A 513 -18.98 20.40 33.97
CA PRO A 513 -19.17 19.90 35.33
C PRO A 513 -18.83 18.41 35.48
N LEU A 514 -19.17 17.60 34.48
CA LEU A 514 -18.87 16.16 34.50
C LEU A 514 -17.36 15.90 34.41
N LEU A 515 -16.66 16.56 33.49
CA LEU A 515 -15.20 16.43 33.34
C LEU A 515 -14.45 16.89 34.58
N THR A 516 -14.81 18.05 35.12
CA THR A 516 -14.15 18.60 36.31
C THR A 516 -14.42 17.75 37.54
N SER A 517 -15.62 17.17 37.70
CA SER A 517 -15.90 16.19 38.76
C SER A 517 -15.12 14.88 38.59
N THR A 518 -14.92 14.43 37.34
CA THR A 518 -14.13 13.24 37.01
C THR A 518 -12.66 13.43 37.40
N ILE A 519 -12.11 14.63 37.22
CA ILE A 519 -10.74 15.00 37.59
C ILE A 519 -10.61 15.20 39.11
N ALA A 520 -11.65 15.73 39.77
CA ALA A 520 -11.68 15.93 41.23
C ALA A 520 -11.80 14.62 42.03
N ASN A 521 -11.98 13.47 41.37
CA ASN A 521 -12.05 12.17 42.02
C ASN A 521 -10.75 11.88 42.81
N PRO A 522 -10.83 11.43 44.08
CA PRO A 522 -9.65 11.09 44.88
C PRO A 522 -8.70 10.10 44.21
N GLU A 523 -9.22 9.21 43.36
CA GLU A 523 -8.49 8.15 42.67
C GLU A 523 -7.82 8.63 41.37
N PHE A 524 -7.99 9.90 40.97
CA PHE A 524 -7.39 10.47 39.75
C PHE A 524 -5.88 10.22 39.66
N HIS A 525 -5.17 10.31 40.79
CA HIS A 525 -3.72 10.08 40.86
C HIS A 525 -3.29 8.64 40.49
N LYS A 526 -4.22 7.66 40.55
CA LYS A 526 -3.96 6.26 40.17
C LYS A 526 -3.99 6.03 38.66
N LEU A 527 -4.56 6.96 37.89
CA LEU A 527 -4.56 6.89 36.43
C LEU A 527 -3.16 7.10 35.86
N LYS A 528 -2.88 6.51 34.68
CA LYS A 528 -1.63 6.79 33.97
C LYS A 528 -1.57 8.28 33.61
N PHE A 529 -0.37 8.84 33.50
CA PHE A 529 -0.23 10.26 33.17
C PHE A 529 -0.90 10.60 31.83
N ALA A 530 -0.79 9.72 30.82
CA ALA A 530 -1.46 9.91 29.53
C ALA A 530 -2.98 10.08 29.67
N ASP A 531 -3.64 9.22 30.46
CA ASP A 531 -5.09 9.30 30.71
C ASP A 531 -5.48 10.61 31.41
N ARG A 532 -4.67 11.02 32.39
CA ARG A 532 -4.84 12.29 33.09
C ARG A 532 -4.68 13.48 32.15
N SER A 533 -3.69 13.46 31.26
CA SER A 533 -3.51 14.47 30.22
C SER A 533 -4.73 14.57 29.32
N THR A 534 -5.28 13.44 28.86
CA THR A 534 -6.47 13.41 28.01
C THR A 534 -7.67 14.06 28.69
N LEU A 535 -7.91 13.78 29.97
CA LEU A 535 -9.00 14.43 30.73
C LEU A 535 -8.79 15.95 30.87
N ILE A 536 -7.56 16.40 31.07
CA ILE A 536 -7.25 17.84 31.17
C ILE A 536 -7.44 18.54 29.82
N PHE A 537 -7.02 17.91 28.71
CA PHE A 537 -7.27 18.46 27.37
C PHE A 537 -8.76 18.46 27.02
N ALA A 538 -9.52 17.45 27.44
CA ALA A 538 -10.97 17.40 27.25
C ALA A 538 -11.69 18.61 27.87
N VAL A 539 -11.19 19.16 28.98
CA VAL A 539 -11.73 20.41 29.58
C VAL A 539 -11.61 21.58 28.60
N ALA A 540 -10.49 21.72 27.90
CA ALA A 540 -10.32 22.76 26.88
C ALA A 540 -11.22 22.55 25.66
N GLU A 541 -11.45 21.29 25.27
CA GLU A 541 -12.30 20.92 24.12
C GLU A 541 -13.79 21.24 24.35
N THR A 542 -14.24 21.42 25.60
CA THR A 542 -15.64 21.80 25.89
C THR A 542 -16.06 23.11 25.24
N GLY A 543 -15.12 24.03 25.00
CA GLY A 543 -15.42 25.40 24.56
C GLY A 543 -16.15 26.26 25.60
N SER A 544 -16.30 25.79 26.85
CA SER A 544 -16.93 26.57 27.92
C SER A 544 -16.04 27.73 28.35
N PRO A 545 -16.55 28.97 28.50
CA PRO A 545 -15.77 30.08 29.06
C PRO A 545 -15.19 29.77 30.45
N GLU A 546 -15.93 29.04 31.27
CA GLU A 546 -15.57 28.62 32.63
C GLU A 546 -14.40 27.62 32.66
N ALA A 547 -14.12 26.94 31.54
CA ALA A 547 -12.97 26.05 31.42
C ALA A 547 -11.65 26.81 31.59
N ILE A 548 -11.62 28.09 31.20
CA ILE A 548 -10.45 28.96 31.32
C ILE A 548 -10.10 29.19 32.79
N ASP A 549 -11.10 29.52 33.61
CA ASP A 549 -10.92 29.74 35.05
C ASP A 549 -10.54 28.43 35.75
N TRP A 550 -11.15 27.31 35.34
CA TRP A 550 -10.78 26.00 35.87
C TRP A 550 -9.32 25.65 35.56
N LEU A 551 -8.87 25.81 34.30
CA LEU A 551 -7.49 25.55 33.89
C LEU A 551 -6.50 26.48 34.58
N ARG A 552 -6.87 27.76 34.79
CA ARG A 552 -6.08 28.71 35.59
C ARG A 552 -5.89 28.20 37.01
N ASN A 553 -6.99 27.84 37.69
CA ASN A 553 -6.94 27.35 39.06
C ASN A 553 -6.13 26.04 39.16
N PHE A 554 -6.34 25.11 38.23
CA PHE A 554 -5.59 23.86 38.16
C PHE A 554 -4.08 24.10 37.98
N CYS A 555 -3.70 25.06 37.13
CA CYS A 555 -2.30 25.45 36.95
C CYS A 555 -1.71 26.06 38.23
N VAL A 556 -2.45 26.96 38.88
CA VAL A 556 -2.00 27.67 40.08
C VAL A 556 -1.89 26.74 41.29
N SER A 557 -2.77 25.75 41.42
CA SER A 557 -2.78 24.77 42.51
C SER A 557 -1.71 23.68 42.34
N SER A 558 -1.28 23.39 41.11
CA SER A 558 -0.32 22.30 40.80
C SER A 558 1.14 22.75 40.89
N VAL A 559 1.52 23.48 41.95
CA VAL A 559 2.87 24.07 42.10
C VAL A 559 4.01 23.07 42.20
N ASP A 560 3.71 21.83 42.57
CA ASP A 560 4.63 20.71 42.72
C ASP A 560 4.88 19.93 41.41
N SER A 561 4.16 20.28 40.33
CA SER A 561 4.22 19.56 39.05
C SER A 561 4.30 20.49 37.85
N ALA A 562 5.53 20.72 37.37
CA ALA A 562 5.79 21.41 36.09
C ALA A 562 5.04 20.74 34.91
N ARG A 563 4.82 19.42 34.96
CA ARG A 563 4.08 18.67 33.94
C ARG A 563 2.59 19.03 33.90
N TYR A 564 1.96 19.28 35.06
CA TYR A 564 0.56 19.70 35.10
C TYR A 564 0.40 21.16 34.71
N GLN A 565 1.33 22.01 35.13
CA GLN A 565 1.33 23.40 34.72
C GLN A 565 1.53 23.53 33.20
N SER A 566 2.44 22.75 32.60
CA SER A 566 2.62 22.74 31.14
C SER A 566 1.37 22.24 30.41
N LEU A 567 0.70 21.20 30.92
CA LEU A 567 -0.56 20.70 30.33
C LEU A 567 -1.66 21.75 30.37
N ALA A 568 -1.81 22.47 31.49
CA ALA A 568 -2.82 23.53 31.61
C ALA A 568 -2.57 24.67 30.62
N ILE A 569 -1.30 25.08 30.46
CA ILE A 569 -0.87 26.09 29.48
C ILE A 569 -1.20 25.61 28.04
N SER A 570 -0.82 24.38 27.69
CA SER A 570 -1.12 23.80 26.38
C SER A 570 -2.63 23.66 26.13
N ALA A 571 -3.41 23.27 27.14
CA ALA A 571 -4.86 23.17 27.04
C ALA A 571 -5.52 24.53 26.81
N LEU A 572 -5.05 25.59 27.50
CA LEU A 572 -5.53 26.96 27.26
C LEU A 572 -5.25 27.44 25.83
N ALA A 573 -4.11 27.03 25.23
CA ALA A 573 -3.80 27.35 23.83
C ALA A 573 -4.81 26.71 22.86
N ARG A 574 -5.25 25.48 23.13
CA ARG A 574 -6.22 24.76 22.28
C ARG A 574 -7.62 25.38 22.26
N ILE A 575 -7.97 26.20 23.26
CA ILE A 575 -9.27 26.90 23.30
C ILE A 575 -9.36 27.96 22.17
N LYS A 576 -8.22 28.51 21.70
CA LYS A 576 -8.17 29.46 20.57
C LYS A 576 -9.05 30.70 20.73
N THR A 577 -9.25 31.17 21.98
CA THR A 577 -9.97 32.41 22.27
C THR A 577 -9.09 33.45 22.95
N LYS A 578 -9.43 34.72 22.79
CA LYS A 578 -8.71 35.84 23.42
C LYS A 578 -8.61 35.75 24.94
N PRO A 579 -9.66 35.40 25.71
CA PRO A 579 -9.55 35.25 27.16
C PRO A 579 -8.65 34.07 27.58
N ALA A 580 -8.66 32.97 26.82
CA ALA A 580 -7.82 31.81 27.09
C ALA A 580 -6.34 32.12 26.84
N PHE A 581 -6.03 32.79 25.72
CA PHE A 581 -4.66 33.21 25.40
C PHE A 581 -4.14 34.21 26.42
N LYS A 582 -4.96 35.19 26.82
CA LYS A 582 -4.60 36.14 27.88
C LYS A 582 -4.23 35.41 29.17
N THR A 583 -5.08 34.48 29.60
CA THR A 583 -4.86 33.66 30.80
C THR A 583 -3.61 32.81 30.70
N MET A 584 -3.41 32.13 29.57
CA MET A 584 -2.23 31.32 29.29
C MET A 584 -0.95 32.15 29.38
N PHE A 585 -0.90 33.33 28.75
CA PHE A 585 0.28 34.19 28.76
C PHE A 585 0.56 34.81 30.13
N GLU A 586 -0.48 35.20 30.89
CA GLU A 586 -0.34 35.64 32.28
C GLU A 586 0.32 34.54 33.13
N LEU A 587 -0.22 33.32 33.08
CA LEU A 587 0.32 32.18 33.84
C LEU A 587 1.76 31.85 33.45
N TRP A 588 2.04 31.81 32.15
CA TRP A 588 3.37 31.46 31.65
C TRP A 588 4.41 32.53 31.98
N GLN A 589 4.03 33.81 32.03
CA GLN A 589 4.93 34.91 32.42
C GLN A 589 5.14 34.99 33.94
N GLU A 590 4.07 34.84 34.72
CA GLU A 590 4.15 34.86 36.20
C GLU A 590 4.97 33.69 36.74
N ARG A 591 4.82 32.51 36.12
CA ARG A 591 5.51 31.28 36.50
C ARG A 591 6.02 30.59 35.25
N PRO A 592 7.23 30.92 34.79
CA PRO A 592 7.79 30.24 33.63
C PRO A 592 8.03 28.76 33.91
N VAL A 593 7.34 27.91 33.16
CA VAL A 593 7.39 26.45 33.28
C VAL A 593 8.15 25.86 32.10
N TYR A 594 8.92 24.81 32.37
CA TYR A 594 9.57 24.04 31.32
C TYR A 594 8.54 23.20 30.56
N ILE A 595 8.30 23.57 29.30
CA ILE A 595 7.44 22.82 28.39
C ILE A 595 8.36 21.90 27.57
N ALA A 596 8.28 20.60 27.83
CA ALA A 596 9.10 19.56 27.20
C ALA A 596 8.50 19.11 25.86
N ASN A 597 8.00 17.88 25.78
CA ASN A 597 7.51 17.23 24.56
C ASN A 597 6.33 17.95 23.87
N ASP A 598 5.50 18.69 24.61
CA ASP A 598 4.34 19.42 24.06
C ASP A 598 4.70 20.79 23.47
N ARG A 599 5.98 21.19 23.49
CA ARG A 599 6.37 22.54 23.08
C ARG A 599 6.08 22.81 21.60
N GLY A 600 6.37 21.86 20.72
CA GLY A 600 6.02 21.97 19.30
C GLY A 600 4.51 22.11 19.08
N GLY A 601 3.72 21.31 19.80
CA GLY A 601 2.26 21.41 19.77
C GLY A 601 1.74 22.78 20.22
N LEU A 602 2.24 23.32 21.34
CA LEU A 602 1.86 24.65 21.82
C LEU A 602 2.17 25.75 20.79
N ILE A 603 3.38 25.74 20.20
CA ILE A 603 3.77 26.73 19.19
C ILE A 603 2.92 26.58 17.94
N SER A 604 2.61 25.35 17.53
CA SER A 604 1.70 25.07 16.41
C SER A 604 0.32 25.68 16.63
N GLU A 605 -0.29 25.55 17.81
CA GLU A 605 -1.59 26.19 18.10
C GLU A 605 -1.53 27.73 18.00
N LEU A 606 -0.41 28.33 18.40
CA LEU A 606 -0.19 29.78 18.28
C LEU A 606 0.01 30.24 16.83
N ILE A 607 0.61 29.40 16.00
CA ILE A 607 0.80 29.65 14.56
C ILE A 607 -0.52 29.43 13.80
N ASP A 608 -1.30 28.41 14.14
CA ASP A 608 -2.61 28.15 13.55
C ASP A 608 -3.60 29.30 13.82
N THR A 609 -3.38 30.05 14.90
CA THR A 609 -4.18 31.22 15.29
C THR A 609 -3.38 32.52 15.29
N ILE A 610 -2.51 32.69 14.28
CA ILE A 610 -1.51 33.76 14.23
C ILE A 610 -2.10 35.19 14.38
N GLU A 611 -3.30 35.47 13.86
CA GLU A 611 -3.98 36.77 14.02
C GLU A 611 -4.39 37.05 15.47
N LEU A 612 -4.76 36.01 16.22
CA LEU A 612 -5.06 36.12 17.64
C LEU A 612 -3.76 36.33 18.43
N THR A 613 -2.74 35.52 18.12
CA THR A 613 -1.40 35.61 18.73
C THR A 613 -0.78 36.99 18.57
N ALA A 614 -1.00 37.66 17.43
CA ALA A 614 -0.51 39.01 17.15
C ALA A 614 -0.91 40.05 18.21
N GLN A 615 -2.09 39.88 18.84
CA GLN A 615 -2.64 40.83 19.81
C GLN A 615 -1.85 40.87 21.13
N PHE A 616 -1.01 39.87 21.39
CA PHE A 616 -0.24 39.73 22.63
C PHE A 616 1.22 40.20 22.49
N PHE A 617 1.61 40.73 21.33
CA PHE A 617 2.89 41.42 21.16
C PHE A 617 2.75 42.91 21.50
N PRO A 618 3.72 43.53 22.20
CA PRO A 618 5.07 43.04 22.53
C PRO A 618 5.19 42.25 23.84
N GLU A 619 4.13 42.09 24.62
CA GLU A 619 4.21 41.51 25.98
C GLU A 619 4.79 40.10 25.98
N LEU A 620 4.41 39.30 24.99
CA LEU A 620 4.90 37.94 24.74
C LEU A 620 6.43 37.87 24.56
N LEU A 621 7.08 38.96 24.12
CA LEU A 621 8.54 39.02 23.98
C LEU A 621 9.28 38.84 25.32
N ARG A 622 8.63 39.09 26.46
CA ARG A 622 9.22 38.82 27.79
C ARG A 622 9.54 37.33 27.97
N LEU A 623 8.79 36.44 27.32
CA LEU A 623 9.09 35.00 27.37
C LEU A 623 10.42 34.66 26.67
N ALA A 624 10.88 35.49 25.73
CA ALA A 624 12.16 35.32 25.06
C ALA A 624 13.37 35.71 25.94
N ASP A 625 13.15 36.33 27.10
CA ASP A 625 14.22 36.56 28.09
C ASP A 625 14.72 35.23 28.69
N ILE A 626 13.91 34.17 28.58
CA ILE A 626 14.27 32.81 28.95
C ILE A 626 14.90 32.13 27.75
N ARG A 627 16.19 31.78 27.88
CA ARG A 627 16.98 31.18 26.78
C ARG A 627 16.30 29.99 26.11
N SER A 628 15.63 29.13 26.87
CA SER A 628 14.95 27.96 26.31
C SER A 628 13.73 28.28 25.46
N ASN A 629 13.15 29.49 25.53
CA ASN A 629 11.97 29.87 24.74
C ASN A 629 12.32 30.84 23.60
N GLN A 630 13.54 31.37 23.60
CA GLN A 630 13.94 32.48 22.74
C GLN A 630 13.75 32.15 21.25
N ASN A 631 14.12 30.94 20.84
CA ASN A 631 14.10 30.56 19.43
C ASN A 631 12.67 30.48 18.88
N GLU A 632 11.77 29.84 19.63
CA GLU A 632 10.39 29.63 19.27
C GLU A 632 9.60 30.95 19.27
N ILE A 633 9.85 31.83 20.25
CA ILE A 633 9.20 33.15 20.31
C ILE A 633 9.69 34.06 19.17
N TYR A 634 10.98 34.00 18.82
CA TYR A 634 11.50 34.75 17.67
C TYR A 634 11.01 34.18 16.33
N HIS A 635 10.81 32.87 16.23
CA HIS A 635 10.20 32.25 15.06
C HIS A 635 8.74 32.68 14.90
N LEU A 636 7.95 32.64 15.98
CA LEU A 636 6.58 33.16 15.98
C LEU A 636 6.53 34.65 15.59
N LEU A 637 7.47 35.46 16.10
CA LEU A 637 7.60 36.86 15.72
C LEU A 637 7.93 37.02 14.22
N SER A 638 8.82 36.19 13.65
CA SER A 638 9.17 36.32 12.22
C SER A 638 7.97 36.01 11.32
N GLN A 639 7.17 34.99 11.65
CA GLN A 639 5.92 34.68 10.96
C GLN A 639 4.92 35.85 11.03
N LEU A 640 4.73 36.44 12.22
CA LEU A 640 3.86 37.61 12.43
C LEU A 640 4.30 38.83 11.62
N VAL A 641 5.61 39.10 11.56
CA VAL A 641 6.18 40.20 10.77
C VAL A 641 6.00 39.93 9.27
N ARG A 642 6.24 38.68 8.82
CA ARG A 642 6.06 38.25 7.43
C ARG A 642 4.62 38.41 6.95
N LYS A 643 3.63 38.12 7.80
CA LYS A 643 2.20 38.36 7.52
C LYS A 643 1.76 39.82 7.72
N GLY A 644 2.65 40.71 8.18
CA GLY A 644 2.33 42.12 8.43
C GLY A 644 1.47 42.38 9.67
N LEU A 645 1.32 41.39 10.55
CA LEU A 645 0.49 41.44 11.76
C LEU A 645 1.18 42.19 12.92
N VAL A 646 2.52 42.19 12.95
CA VAL A 646 3.32 42.95 13.94
C VAL A 646 4.21 43.98 13.24
N LYS A 647 4.14 45.23 13.67
CA LYS A 647 4.93 46.33 13.08
C LYS A 647 6.37 46.34 13.63
N PRO A 648 7.38 46.70 12.82
CA PRO A 648 8.79 46.78 13.24
C PRO A 648 9.06 47.58 14.52
N LYS A 649 8.30 48.64 14.76
CA LYS A 649 8.41 49.49 15.96
C LYS A 649 8.23 48.69 17.27
N VAL A 650 7.44 47.61 17.25
CA VAL A 650 7.09 46.79 18.42
C VAL A 650 8.28 46.03 18.97
N TYR A 651 9.18 45.55 18.10
CA TYR A 651 10.34 44.73 18.47
C TYR A 651 11.69 45.40 18.19
N ALA A 652 11.71 46.69 17.81
CA ALA A 652 12.91 47.43 17.47
C ALA A 652 13.99 47.40 18.58
N LYS A 653 13.60 47.25 19.85
CA LYS A 653 14.52 47.09 21.00
C LYS A 653 15.38 45.82 20.91
N LEU A 654 14.92 44.78 20.20
CA LEU A 654 15.65 43.52 20.01
C LEU A 654 16.75 43.63 18.96
N LYS A 655 16.73 44.66 18.11
CA LYS A 655 17.65 44.83 16.98
C LYS A 655 19.14 44.66 17.38
N PRO A 656 19.66 45.28 18.47
CA PRO A 656 21.06 45.05 18.85
C PRO A 656 21.36 43.59 19.23
N ALA A 657 20.40 42.88 19.82
CA ALA A 657 20.55 41.46 20.16
C ALA A 657 20.53 40.58 18.90
N LEU A 658 19.56 40.80 18.00
CA LEU A 658 19.48 40.10 16.71
C LEU A 658 20.72 40.31 15.85
N ILE A 659 21.28 41.53 15.82
CA ILE A 659 22.54 41.80 15.10
C ILE A 659 23.70 41.01 15.70
N ARG A 660 23.84 40.99 17.03
CA ARG A 660 24.93 40.26 17.71
C ARG A 660 24.81 38.75 17.52
N GLU A 661 23.60 38.21 17.71
CA GLU A 661 23.30 36.78 17.52
C GLU A 661 23.63 36.37 16.09
N THR A 662 23.10 37.09 15.10
CA THR A 662 23.37 36.79 13.68
C THR A 662 24.85 36.94 13.35
N ALA A 663 25.54 37.97 13.85
CA ALA A 663 26.98 38.14 13.63
C ALA A 663 27.80 36.99 14.23
N TRP A 664 27.36 36.43 15.36
CA TRP A 664 27.97 35.26 15.97
C TRP A 664 27.79 34.01 15.09
N TYR A 665 26.56 33.70 14.65
CA TYR A 665 26.31 32.57 13.74
C TYR A 665 27.02 32.72 12.38
N LEU A 666 27.08 33.94 11.83
CA LEU A 666 27.88 34.22 10.62
C LEU A 666 29.38 33.99 10.86
N SER A 667 29.90 34.31 12.05
CA SER A 667 31.30 34.03 12.38
C SER A 667 31.57 32.53 12.56
N GLN A 668 30.60 31.76 13.09
CA GLN A 668 30.70 30.31 13.15
C GLN A 668 30.70 29.68 11.76
N ASN A 669 29.79 30.12 10.88
CA ASN A 669 29.75 29.67 9.49
C ASN A 669 31.07 30.01 8.77
N GLN A 670 31.58 31.23 8.92
CA GLN A 670 32.87 31.65 8.35
C GLN A 670 34.03 30.79 8.86
N TYR A 671 34.11 30.53 10.17
CA TYR A 671 35.14 29.68 10.76
C TYR A 671 35.07 28.25 10.21
N GLN A 672 33.86 27.70 10.05
CA GLN A 672 33.67 26.38 9.47
C GLN A 672 34.11 26.33 8.00
N GLU A 673 33.83 27.37 7.22
CA GLU A 673 34.28 27.50 5.83
C GLU A 673 35.82 27.61 5.72
N GLU A 674 36.45 28.38 6.60
CA GLU A 674 37.92 28.47 6.69
C GLU A 674 38.55 27.12 7.04
N LEU A 675 37.96 26.39 7.99
CA LEU A 675 38.36 25.01 8.30
C LEU A 675 38.18 24.09 7.10
N ASN A 676 37.05 24.15 6.40
CA ASN A 676 36.78 23.32 5.22
C ASN A 676 37.78 23.59 4.08
N ARG A 677 38.16 24.85 3.86
CA ARG A 677 39.21 25.22 2.90
C ARG A 677 40.58 24.68 3.30
N SER A 678 40.93 24.74 4.58
CA SER A 678 42.19 24.20 5.08
C SER A 678 42.30 22.67 5.00
N LYS A 679 41.17 21.95 5.10
CA LYS A 679 41.11 20.48 4.93
C LYS A 679 41.42 20.04 3.49
N GLY A 680 41.28 20.92 2.50
CA GLY A 680 41.66 20.65 1.11
C GLY A 680 43.18 20.62 0.87
N GLU A 681 43.98 21.17 1.78
CA GLU A 681 45.44 21.30 1.61
C GLU A 681 46.25 20.19 2.30
N ASN A 682 45.74 19.57 3.37
CA ASN A 682 46.45 18.52 4.10
C ASN A 682 45.55 17.29 4.29
N GLY A 683 45.72 16.29 3.42
CA GLY A 683 44.88 15.08 3.30
C GLY A 683 44.87 14.09 4.47
N TYR A 684 44.63 14.55 5.70
CA TYR A 684 44.37 13.68 6.85
C TYR A 684 43.06 14.07 7.55
N GLY A 685 42.06 13.19 7.45
CA GLY A 685 40.78 13.30 8.13
C GLY A 685 40.94 13.11 9.63
N GLN A 686 40.90 14.22 10.37
CA GLN A 686 40.85 14.20 11.83
C GLN A 686 39.40 14.23 12.31
N TYR A 687 39.09 13.28 13.20
CA TYR A 687 37.79 12.89 13.74
C TYR A 687 36.78 14.03 13.98
N ASP A 688 35.56 13.79 13.51
CA ASP A 688 34.32 14.58 13.59
C ASP A 688 33.73 14.66 15.03
N TYR A 689 34.59 14.72 16.04
CA TYR A 689 34.19 14.54 17.45
C TYR A 689 33.66 15.83 18.12
N TYR A 690 33.77 16.98 17.45
CA TYR A 690 33.35 18.29 18.00
C TYR A 690 32.09 18.89 17.37
N SER A 691 31.44 18.22 16.40
CA SER A 691 30.15 18.68 15.85
C SER A 691 28.95 18.41 16.78
N SER A 692 29.17 17.75 17.92
CA SER A 692 28.12 17.32 18.85
C SER A 692 27.66 18.38 19.87
N TYR A 693 28.17 19.61 19.85
CA TYR A 693 27.71 20.67 20.75
C TYR A 693 26.93 21.76 19.99
N GLY A 694 25.61 21.58 19.95
CA GLY A 694 24.64 22.59 19.51
C GLY A 694 24.04 22.32 18.13
N ASN A 695 23.09 21.38 18.06
CA ASN A 695 22.25 21.08 16.90
C ASN A 695 21.26 22.22 16.56
N GLU A 696 21.69 23.48 16.61
CA GLU A 696 20.90 24.59 16.11
C GLU A 696 21.25 24.80 14.63
N ASP A 697 20.25 24.67 13.77
CA ASP A 697 20.42 24.91 12.34
C ASP A 697 20.76 26.39 12.12
N ILE A 698 22.06 26.65 11.92
CA ILE A 698 22.63 27.99 11.70
C ILE A 698 21.85 28.72 10.60
N SER A 699 21.44 28.00 9.55
CA SER A 699 20.73 28.58 8.42
C SER A 699 19.34 29.08 8.81
N MET A 700 18.61 28.30 9.62
CA MET A 700 17.27 28.65 10.11
C MET A 700 17.31 29.88 11.03
N ILE A 701 18.31 29.96 11.92
CA ILE A 701 18.46 31.12 12.83
C ILE A 701 18.84 32.38 12.04
N VAL A 702 19.77 32.27 11.09
CA VAL A 702 20.17 33.38 10.23
C VAL A 702 19.00 33.85 9.37
N GLU A 703 18.22 32.94 8.78
CA GLU A 703 17.01 33.25 8.02
C GLU A 703 16.00 34.04 8.87
N ARG A 704 15.59 33.48 10.01
CA ARG A 704 14.67 34.11 10.98
C ARG A 704 15.12 35.53 11.33
N ASN A 705 16.40 35.70 11.67
CA ASN A 705 16.92 37.00 12.10
C ASN A 705 17.02 37.98 10.93
N PHE A 706 17.41 37.53 9.74
CA PHE A 706 17.40 38.34 8.52
C PHE A 706 15.98 38.82 8.20
N GLU A 707 14.96 37.98 8.34
CA GLU A 707 13.56 38.38 8.17
C GLU A 707 13.14 39.45 9.18
N LEU A 708 13.47 39.28 10.46
CA LEU A 708 13.16 40.26 11.51
C LEU A 708 13.89 41.60 11.33
N LEU A 709 15.13 41.56 10.83
CA LEU A 709 15.95 42.74 10.59
C LEU A 709 15.62 43.45 9.28
N ALA A 710 15.04 42.75 8.31
CA ALA A 710 14.74 43.26 6.97
C ALA A 710 14.04 44.64 6.96
N PRO A 711 13.03 44.93 7.80
CA PRO A 711 12.34 46.23 7.76
C PRO A 711 13.22 47.43 8.15
N PHE A 712 14.38 47.21 8.77
CA PHE A 712 15.29 48.27 9.20
C PHE A 712 16.43 48.55 8.20
N ILE A 713 16.57 47.72 7.17
CA ILE A 713 17.73 47.73 6.27
C ILE A 713 17.98 49.07 5.58
N ASN A 714 16.93 49.79 5.19
CA ASN A 714 17.03 51.08 4.50
C ASN A 714 17.38 52.24 5.43
N LYS A 715 17.19 52.07 6.75
CA LYS A 715 17.33 53.15 7.75
C LYS A 715 18.51 52.93 8.69
N ASP A 716 19.07 51.73 8.76
CA ASP A 716 20.12 51.37 9.70
C ASP A 716 21.35 50.78 8.98
N LYS A 717 22.46 51.51 9.06
CA LYS A 717 23.74 51.09 8.45
C LYS A 717 24.29 49.80 9.05
N ALA A 718 24.05 49.53 10.34
CA ALA A 718 24.54 48.31 10.99
C ALA A 718 23.80 47.06 10.51
N VAL A 719 22.49 47.17 10.27
CA VAL A 719 21.68 46.10 9.68
C VAL A 719 22.13 45.83 8.25
N ARG A 720 22.31 46.88 7.45
CA ARG A 720 22.83 46.74 6.09
C ARG A 720 24.21 46.10 6.05
N ALA A 721 25.13 46.56 6.89
CA ALA A 721 26.48 46.00 6.99
C ALA A 721 26.48 44.51 7.39
N LEU A 722 25.52 44.08 8.22
CA LEU A 722 25.38 42.67 8.61
C LEU A 722 24.94 41.79 7.43
N LEU A 723 23.95 42.22 6.63
CA LEU A 723 23.57 41.47 5.42
C LEU A 723 24.68 41.49 4.37
N GLU A 724 25.38 42.63 4.19
CA GLU A 724 26.55 42.72 3.31
C GLU A 724 27.68 41.78 3.78
N ARG A 725 27.84 41.58 5.09
CA ARG A 725 28.75 40.58 5.66
C ARG A 725 28.30 39.16 5.31
N GLY A 726 27.00 38.84 5.42
CA GLY A 726 26.45 37.56 4.99
C GLY A 726 26.69 37.27 3.50
N ILE A 727 26.49 38.28 2.65
CA ILE A 727 26.77 38.19 1.20
C ILE A 727 28.26 37.97 0.92
N LYS A 728 29.15 38.63 1.67
CA LYS A 728 30.59 38.59 1.42
C LYS A 728 31.27 37.33 1.96
N TYR A 729 30.83 36.83 3.11
CA TYR A 729 31.55 35.80 3.88
C TYR A 729 30.72 34.53 4.16
N GLY A 730 29.41 34.55 3.93
CA GLY A 730 28.58 33.36 4.12
C GLY A 730 28.80 32.32 3.03
N ASP A 731 28.39 31.09 3.30
CA ASP A 731 28.18 30.07 2.27
C ASP A 731 27.06 30.44 1.30
N ASP A 732 26.83 29.61 0.27
CA ASP A 732 25.84 29.91 -0.76
C ASP A 732 24.41 29.95 -0.21
N ASN A 733 24.08 29.19 0.84
CA ASN A 733 22.77 29.25 1.49
C ASN A 733 22.58 30.62 2.16
N ILE A 734 23.56 31.09 2.93
CA ILE A 734 23.51 32.39 3.62
C ILE A 734 23.48 33.54 2.62
N LYS A 735 24.27 33.48 1.53
CA LYS A 735 24.21 34.48 0.46
C LYS A 735 22.82 34.54 -0.16
N MET A 736 22.27 33.38 -0.50
CA MET A 736 20.93 33.25 -1.08
C MET A 736 19.86 33.84 -0.14
N LEU A 737 19.90 33.54 1.16
CA LEU A 737 19.02 34.13 2.18
C LEU A 737 19.14 35.66 2.23
N ALA A 738 20.36 36.21 2.24
CA ALA A 738 20.57 37.65 2.26
C ALA A 738 20.04 38.32 0.98
N TYR A 739 20.26 37.72 -0.19
CA TYR A 739 19.71 38.21 -1.45
C TYR A 739 18.18 38.11 -1.52
N GLN A 740 17.58 37.07 -0.97
CA GLN A 740 16.12 36.94 -0.86
C GLN A 740 15.53 38.13 -0.09
N ILE A 741 16.18 38.58 1.00
CA ILE A 741 15.76 39.78 1.72
C ILE A 741 15.87 41.03 0.85
N TYR A 742 16.97 41.20 0.09
CA TYR A 742 17.14 42.36 -0.80
C TYR A 742 16.02 42.39 -1.85
N LEU A 743 15.74 41.25 -2.48
CA LEU A 743 14.71 41.09 -3.49
C LEU A 743 13.31 41.38 -2.95
N ARG A 744 12.96 40.87 -1.75
CA ARG A 744 11.67 41.13 -1.10
C ARG A 744 11.48 42.59 -0.71
N ASN A 745 12.56 43.31 -0.40
CA ASN A 745 12.52 44.72 0.00
C ASN A 745 12.79 45.70 -1.16
N ASN A 746 12.77 45.21 -2.41
CA ASN A 746 13.04 45.99 -3.63
C ASN A 746 14.37 46.76 -3.58
N ILE A 747 15.37 46.19 -2.91
CA ILE A 747 16.75 46.71 -2.97
C ILE A 747 17.37 46.19 -4.26
N PRO A 748 17.92 47.06 -5.13
CA PRO A 748 18.55 46.62 -6.36
C PRO A 748 19.69 45.65 -6.09
N VAL A 749 19.63 44.48 -6.72
CA VAL A 749 20.71 43.50 -6.77
C VAL A 749 21.16 43.40 -8.22
N ASP A 750 22.46 43.47 -8.44
CA ASP A 750 23.05 43.20 -9.74
C ASP A 750 22.72 41.75 -10.17
N PRO A 751 22.01 41.53 -11.30
CA PRO A 751 21.70 40.19 -11.79
C PRO A 751 22.94 39.30 -11.96
N GLY A 752 24.11 39.88 -12.25
CA GLY A 752 25.38 39.15 -12.35
C GLY A 752 25.81 38.47 -11.05
N LYS A 753 25.33 38.95 -9.88
CA LYS A 753 25.59 38.31 -8.58
C LYS A 753 24.61 37.19 -8.24
N LEU A 754 23.43 37.19 -8.87
CA LEU A 754 22.39 36.17 -8.68
C LEU A 754 22.49 35.05 -9.70
N LYS A 755 22.98 35.37 -10.90
CA LYS A 755 23.06 34.43 -12.02
C LYS A 755 23.80 33.13 -11.67
N PRO A 756 24.94 33.14 -10.93
CA PRO A 756 25.64 31.91 -10.55
C PRO A 756 24.75 30.92 -9.78
N PHE A 757 23.83 31.39 -8.92
CA PHE A 757 22.94 30.49 -8.18
C PHE A 757 21.94 29.77 -9.08
N SER A 758 21.58 30.38 -10.22
CA SER A 758 20.73 29.74 -11.24
C SER A 758 21.49 28.78 -12.14
N GLU A 759 22.83 28.79 -12.10
CA GLU A 759 23.70 28.00 -12.98
C GLU A 759 24.33 26.80 -12.26
N ASP A 760 24.55 26.87 -10.94
CA ASP A 760 25.07 25.77 -10.12
C ASP A 760 23.97 24.78 -9.72
N ASP A 761 24.20 23.49 -9.97
CA ASP A 761 23.29 22.41 -9.62
C ASP A 761 23.07 22.26 -8.09
N LYS A 762 23.99 22.73 -7.25
CA LYS A 762 23.80 22.73 -5.79
C LYS A 762 22.83 23.79 -5.29
N THR A 763 22.61 24.84 -6.07
CA THR A 763 21.83 26.02 -5.63
C THR A 763 20.60 26.30 -6.49
N ARG A 764 20.59 25.86 -7.75
CA ARG A 764 19.58 26.23 -8.75
C ARG A 764 18.14 25.98 -8.31
N TYR A 765 17.83 24.79 -7.79
CA TYR A 765 16.48 24.46 -7.33
C TYR A 765 16.09 25.23 -6.06
N THR A 766 17.02 25.37 -5.11
CA THR A 766 16.81 26.17 -3.89
C THR A 766 16.54 27.64 -4.24
N PHE A 767 17.33 28.22 -5.15
CA PHE A 767 17.20 29.59 -5.60
C PHE A 767 15.89 29.81 -6.38
N PHE A 768 15.49 28.85 -7.22
CA PHE A 768 14.19 28.85 -7.89
C PHE A 768 13.03 28.98 -6.89
N ASN A 769 13.03 28.18 -5.82
CA ASN A 769 12.02 28.25 -4.77
C ASN A 769 12.07 29.58 -3.99
N GLN A 770 13.26 30.11 -3.71
CA GLN A 770 13.40 31.40 -3.03
C GLN A 770 12.85 32.56 -3.87
N LEU A 771 13.08 32.57 -5.17
CA LEU A 771 12.54 33.59 -6.08
C LEU A 771 11.00 33.55 -6.10
N ALA A 772 10.40 32.36 -6.03
CA ALA A 772 8.95 32.22 -5.93
C ALA A 772 8.42 32.74 -4.60
N ARG A 773 9.06 32.35 -3.48
CA ARG A 773 8.75 32.88 -2.13
C ARG A 773 8.90 34.40 -2.05
N ALA A 774 9.85 34.98 -2.79
CA ALA A 774 10.06 36.42 -2.90
C ALA A 774 9.07 37.13 -3.87
N LYS A 775 8.18 36.38 -4.54
CA LYS A 775 7.28 36.88 -5.60
C LYS A 775 8.05 37.56 -6.75
N LYS A 776 9.28 37.11 -7.02
CA LYS A 776 10.18 37.59 -8.09
C LYS A 776 10.46 36.57 -9.18
N LEU A 777 9.99 35.33 -9.05
CA LEU A 777 10.27 34.26 -10.04
C LEU A 777 9.90 34.65 -11.48
N ARG A 778 8.80 35.40 -11.69
CA ARG A 778 8.41 35.89 -13.01
C ARG A 778 9.49 36.75 -13.68
N ASP A 779 10.18 37.58 -12.91
CA ASP A 779 11.24 38.48 -13.40
C ASP A 779 12.48 37.69 -13.85
N PHE A 780 12.67 36.48 -13.33
CA PHE A 780 13.83 35.61 -13.58
C PHE A 780 13.46 34.29 -14.27
N ALA A 781 12.23 34.12 -14.75
CA ALA A 781 11.73 32.84 -15.28
C ALA A 781 12.58 32.33 -16.46
N GLY A 782 13.12 33.24 -17.26
CA GLY A 782 14.04 32.93 -18.36
C GLY A 782 15.33 32.22 -17.94
N TRP A 783 15.71 32.24 -16.66
CA TRP A 783 16.90 31.54 -16.14
C TRP A 783 16.67 30.05 -15.87
N PHE A 784 15.40 29.62 -15.79
CA PHE A 784 15.02 28.25 -15.43
C PHE A 784 14.30 27.51 -16.56
N THR A 785 14.55 27.90 -17.81
CA THR A 785 13.98 27.25 -19.00
C THR A 785 14.55 25.84 -19.23
N ASP A 786 15.75 25.57 -18.71
CA ASP A 786 16.34 24.23 -18.68
C ASP A 786 15.77 23.40 -17.53
N THR A 787 14.66 22.72 -17.82
CA THR A 787 13.99 21.81 -16.89
C THR A 787 14.85 20.60 -16.50
N VAL A 788 15.82 20.19 -17.32
CA VAL A 788 16.75 19.11 -17.00
C VAL A 788 17.71 19.56 -15.92
N ALA A 789 18.30 20.75 -16.07
CA ALA A 789 19.18 21.30 -15.04
C ALA A 789 18.44 21.55 -13.72
N LEU A 790 17.18 22.00 -13.78
CA LEU A 790 16.35 22.16 -12.59
C LEU A 790 16.05 20.83 -11.89
N ALA A 791 15.68 19.78 -12.63
CA ALA A 791 15.44 18.44 -12.10
C ALA A 791 16.72 17.80 -11.52
N ARG A 792 17.86 18.04 -12.18
CA ARG A 792 19.18 17.60 -11.73
C ARG A 792 19.56 18.26 -10.39
N SER A 793 19.36 19.58 -10.29
CA SER A 793 19.57 20.31 -9.05
C SER A 793 18.65 19.82 -7.93
N PHE A 794 17.38 19.54 -8.24
CA PHE A 794 16.45 18.95 -7.28
C PHE A 794 16.95 17.60 -6.72
N ILE A 795 17.62 16.77 -7.53
CA ILE A 795 18.22 15.52 -7.05
C ILE A 795 19.37 15.80 -6.07
N ILE A 796 20.24 16.77 -6.37
CA ILE A 796 21.45 17.08 -5.60
C ILE A 796 21.15 17.77 -4.24
N VAL A 797 20.21 18.73 -4.21
CA VAL A 797 20.00 19.66 -3.05
C VAL A 797 19.69 18.96 -1.71
N ASP A 798 19.10 17.78 -1.74
CA ASP A 798 18.52 17.13 -0.55
C ASP A 798 19.36 15.94 -0.03
N ASP A 799 20.53 15.70 -0.63
CA ASP A 799 21.38 14.53 -0.33
C ASP A 799 22.30 14.73 0.89
N ASN A 800 22.26 15.91 1.54
CA ASN A 800 23.05 16.19 2.74
C ASN A 800 22.65 15.33 3.96
N ARG A 801 21.52 14.63 3.92
CA ARG A 801 21.09 13.69 4.97
C ARG A 801 21.49 12.24 4.70
N SER A 802 21.95 11.91 3.49
CA SER A 802 22.40 10.57 3.15
C SER A 802 23.93 10.49 3.26
N ARG A 803 24.46 9.37 3.76
CA ARG A 803 25.92 9.12 3.84
C ARG A 803 26.59 8.98 2.45
N ARG A 804 25.90 9.30 1.34
CA ARG A 804 26.31 8.99 -0.04
C ARG A 804 26.01 10.16 -0.98
N SER A 805 26.63 11.31 -0.74
CA SER A 805 26.46 12.50 -1.58
C SER A 805 26.77 12.22 -3.07
N VAL A 806 25.83 12.59 -3.95
CA VAL A 806 26.01 12.58 -5.40
C VAL A 806 27.12 13.55 -5.80
N ASP A 807 28.22 13.00 -6.35
CA ASP A 807 29.36 13.77 -6.84
C ASP A 807 29.21 14.14 -8.32
N SER A 808 28.74 13.18 -9.12
CA SER A 808 28.50 13.36 -10.56
C SER A 808 27.10 12.86 -10.93
N ILE A 809 26.45 13.57 -11.87
CA ILE A 809 25.11 13.24 -12.36
C ILE A 809 24.99 13.51 -13.86
N GLN A 810 24.36 12.60 -14.60
CA GLN A 810 24.14 12.75 -16.05
C GLN A 810 22.74 12.30 -16.45
N LEU A 811 22.09 13.02 -17.38
CA LEU A 811 20.75 12.65 -17.85
C LEU A 811 20.81 11.38 -18.71
N ILE A 812 19.92 10.43 -18.45
CA ILE A 812 19.71 9.23 -19.26
C ILE A 812 18.57 9.48 -20.26
N SER A 813 17.39 9.83 -19.77
CA SER A 813 16.20 10.02 -20.59
C SER A 813 15.13 10.87 -19.90
N ARG A 814 14.17 11.37 -20.68
CA ARG A 814 12.99 12.09 -20.19
C ARG A 814 11.72 11.55 -20.83
N HIS A 815 10.64 11.50 -20.06
CA HIS A 815 9.35 10.93 -20.47
C HIS A 815 8.21 11.81 -20.00
N LYS A 816 7.21 12.04 -20.85
CA LYS A 816 5.97 12.72 -20.44
C LYS A 816 5.19 11.80 -19.51
N THR A 817 4.75 12.30 -18.36
CA THR A 817 3.95 11.55 -17.39
C THR A 817 2.88 12.45 -16.80
N VAL A 818 2.13 11.93 -15.82
CA VAL A 818 1.17 12.70 -15.04
C VAL A 818 1.45 12.47 -13.56
N GLN A 819 1.28 13.53 -12.78
CA GLN A 819 1.36 13.49 -11.32
C GLN A 819 0.14 14.23 -10.77
N ASN A 820 -0.64 13.59 -9.90
CA ASN A 820 -1.88 14.16 -9.34
C ASN A 820 -2.83 14.74 -10.41
N ASN A 821 -3.04 13.99 -11.50
CA ASN A 821 -3.84 14.39 -12.67
C ASN A 821 -3.35 15.66 -13.41
N LYS A 822 -2.10 16.09 -13.19
CA LYS A 822 -1.47 17.21 -13.90
C LYS A 822 -0.29 16.77 -14.77
N PRO A 823 -0.07 17.37 -15.95
CA PRO A 823 1.08 17.08 -16.80
C PRO A 823 2.40 17.24 -16.03
N ALA A 824 3.23 16.21 -16.09
CA ALA A 824 4.54 16.17 -15.45
C ALA A 824 5.58 15.56 -16.40
N THR A 825 6.85 15.68 -16.03
CA THR A 825 7.97 15.08 -16.75
C THR A 825 8.78 14.19 -15.81
N LEU A 826 8.95 12.92 -16.18
CA LEU A 826 9.87 12.00 -15.52
C LEU A 826 11.25 12.13 -16.16
N PHE A 827 12.27 12.32 -15.33
CA PHE A 827 13.67 12.36 -15.72
C PHE A 827 14.41 11.21 -15.06
N PHE A 828 15.22 10.48 -15.84
CA PHE A 828 16.17 9.50 -15.32
C PHE A 828 17.59 10.05 -15.40
N PHE A 829 18.35 9.85 -14.33
CA PHE A 829 19.73 10.27 -14.25
C PHE A 829 20.62 9.13 -13.77
N ASP A 830 21.79 9.03 -14.36
CA ASP A 830 22.90 8.26 -13.79
C ASP A 830 23.55 9.12 -12.71
N ILE A 831 23.84 8.52 -11.57
CA ILE A 831 24.48 9.19 -10.42
C ILE A 831 25.74 8.44 -10.00
N LYS A 832 26.74 9.16 -9.50
CA LYS A 832 27.97 8.58 -8.97
C LYS A 832 28.39 9.30 -7.71
N GLY A 833 28.60 8.56 -6.62
CA GLY A 833 29.22 9.06 -5.39
C GLY A 833 30.75 9.04 -5.48
N LYS A 834 31.42 9.83 -4.62
CA LYS A 834 32.89 9.98 -4.63
C LYS A 834 33.65 8.65 -4.54
N ASP A 835 33.18 7.73 -3.71
CA ASP A 835 33.83 6.42 -3.47
C ASP A 835 33.18 5.25 -4.22
N MET A 836 32.27 5.54 -5.17
CA MET A 836 31.54 4.51 -5.91
C MET A 836 32.24 4.17 -7.23
N LYS A 837 32.43 2.88 -7.50
CA LYS A 837 33.02 2.40 -8.74
C LYS A 837 32.06 2.54 -9.93
N ASP A 838 30.79 2.21 -9.70
CA ASP A 838 29.75 2.15 -10.73
C ASP A 838 28.80 3.35 -10.68
N TRP A 839 28.10 3.59 -11.79
CA TRP A 839 27.02 4.57 -11.88
C TRP A 839 25.69 3.94 -11.44
N GLY A 840 25.12 4.48 -10.37
CA GLY A 840 23.76 4.18 -9.91
C GLY A 840 22.69 4.96 -10.67
N LEU A 841 21.44 4.82 -10.26
CA LEU A 841 20.28 5.48 -10.89
C LEU A 841 19.63 6.48 -9.94
N ALA A 842 19.15 7.61 -10.45
CA ALA A 842 18.14 8.43 -9.81
C ALA A 842 17.02 8.76 -10.79
N TYR A 843 15.84 9.08 -10.27
CA TYR A 843 14.79 9.69 -11.08
C TYR A 843 14.12 10.85 -10.35
N ALA A 844 13.55 11.77 -11.12
CA ALA A 844 12.72 12.86 -10.63
C ALA A 844 11.46 13.02 -11.51
N ILE A 845 10.30 13.22 -10.89
CA ILE A 845 9.05 13.61 -11.53
C ILE A 845 8.81 15.07 -11.18
N MET A 846 8.74 15.92 -12.21
CA MET A 846 8.54 17.36 -12.06
C MET A 846 7.19 17.76 -12.67
N PRO A 847 6.27 18.38 -11.91
CA PRO A 847 5.07 19.00 -12.48
C PRO A 847 5.45 20.12 -13.46
N ASN A 848 4.83 20.13 -14.64
CA ASN A 848 5.20 21.08 -15.70
C ASN A 848 4.69 22.50 -15.44
N ASP A 849 3.65 22.66 -14.61
CA ASP A 849 3.01 23.94 -14.35
C ASP A 849 3.68 24.76 -13.23
N PHE A 850 4.60 24.14 -12.48
CA PHE A 850 5.25 24.72 -11.30
C PHE A 850 4.27 25.39 -10.31
N SER A 851 2.99 24.98 -10.33
CA SER A 851 1.94 25.59 -9.50
C SER A 851 2.20 25.37 -8.01
N TYR A 852 2.86 24.27 -7.67
CA TYR A 852 3.29 23.91 -6.33
C TYR A 852 4.23 24.94 -5.67
N VAL A 853 4.88 25.81 -6.46
CA VAL A 853 5.82 26.81 -5.94
C VAL A 853 5.12 28.10 -5.48
N ASN A 854 3.87 28.31 -5.92
CA ASN A 854 3.07 29.50 -5.58
C ASN A 854 2.00 29.24 -4.52
N GLN A 855 1.85 27.99 -4.07
CA GLN A 855 1.04 27.72 -2.90
C GLN A 855 1.76 28.39 -1.72
N GLU A 856 1.15 29.43 -1.14
CA GLU A 856 1.49 29.77 0.25
C GLU A 856 1.25 28.47 1.03
N ASP A 857 2.18 28.07 1.89
CA ASP A 857 2.00 26.93 2.78
C ASP A 857 0.71 27.18 3.60
N GLU A 858 -0.45 26.80 3.05
CA GLU A 858 -1.73 26.69 3.74
C GLU A 858 -1.56 25.49 4.67
N GLY A 859 -0.90 25.76 5.80
CA GLY A 859 -0.33 24.77 6.68
C GLY A 859 1.07 24.38 6.25
N GLU A 860 2.09 24.93 6.92
CA GLU A 860 3.19 24.05 7.29
C GLU A 860 2.54 22.91 8.09
N GLU A 861 2.21 21.78 7.44
CA GLU A 861 2.31 20.48 8.12
C GLU A 861 3.79 20.35 8.47
N GLU A 862 4.16 21.06 9.53
CA GLU A 862 5.50 21.15 10.05
C GLU A 862 5.85 19.75 10.51
N TYR A 863 6.83 19.15 9.82
CA TYR A 863 7.54 17.93 10.17
C TYR A 863 7.06 17.28 11.48
N MET A 864 5.98 16.50 11.40
CA MET A 864 5.82 15.43 12.36
C MET A 864 7.06 14.55 12.17
N TYR A 865 7.98 14.61 13.13
CA TYR A 865 9.07 13.67 13.24
C TYR A 865 8.43 12.30 13.47
N ASN A 866 8.06 11.65 12.37
CA ASN A 866 7.68 10.26 12.32
C ASN A 866 8.98 9.49 12.03
N PRO A 867 9.59 8.83 13.03
CA PRO A 867 10.82 8.06 12.82
C PRO A 867 10.64 6.88 11.85
N TYR A 868 9.43 6.65 11.32
CA TYR A 868 9.12 5.66 10.29
C TYR A 868 9.03 6.24 8.85
N ASP A 869 9.18 7.55 8.64
CA ASP A 869 9.13 8.17 7.30
C ASP A 869 10.46 8.15 6.53
N SER A 870 11.42 7.33 6.96
CA SER A 870 12.70 7.16 6.25
C SER A 870 12.58 6.53 4.86
N TYR A 871 11.37 6.16 4.41
CA TYR A 871 11.13 5.55 3.10
C TYR A 871 9.88 6.04 2.33
N GLY A 872 9.29 7.19 2.68
CA GLY A 872 8.18 7.74 1.91
C GLY A 872 7.91 9.20 2.26
N GLY A 873 8.37 10.12 1.42
CA GLY A 873 8.02 11.54 1.57
C GLY A 873 6.50 11.73 1.49
N GLY A 874 5.97 12.60 2.36
CA GLY A 874 4.56 12.98 2.38
C GLY A 874 4.03 13.38 1.01
N TYR A 875 2.78 12.99 0.74
CA TYR A 875 2.09 13.22 -0.53
C TYR A 875 1.74 14.70 -0.73
N GLY A 876 2.69 15.48 -1.25
CA GLY A 876 2.45 16.86 -1.70
C GLY A 876 2.11 16.96 -3.20
N MET A 877 1.58 18.11 -3.62
CA MET A 877 1.42 18.49 -5.04
C MET A 877 2.75 18.82 -5.75
N GLY A 878 3.89 18.72 -5.06
CA GLY A 878 5.23 19.07 -5.55
C GLY A 878 5.97 17.93 -6.28
N PRO A 879 7.21 18.17 -6.72
CA PRO A 879 8.02 17.19 -7.43
C PRO A 879 8.45 16.05 -6.51
N VAL A 880 8.65 14.86 -7.10
CA VAL A 880 9.03 13.62 -6.40
C VAL A 880 10.37 13.14 -6.94
N LYS A 881 11.24 12.60 -6.08
CA LYS A 881 12.50 11.98 -6.50
C LYS A 881 12.79 10.69 -5.76
N GLN A 882 13.60 9.83 -6.39
CA GLN A 882 14.17 8.65 -5.75
C GLN A 882 15.60 8.42 -6.23
N ILE A 883 16.46 7.98 -5.32
CA ILE A 883 17.90 7.80 -5.55
C ILE A 883 18.25 6.34 -5.22
N PHE A 884 18.86 5.65 -6.17
CA PHE A 884 19.27 4.24 -6.12
C PHE A 884 20.77 4.11 -6.46
N PRO A 885 21.66 4.41 -5.51
CA PRO A 885 23.10 4.41 -5.78
C PRO A 885 23.64 3.02 -6.17
N ASP A 886 23.00 1.95 -5.71
CA ASP A 886 23.47 0.57 -5.91
C ASP A 886 22.82 -0.12 -7.13
N LEU A 887 21.90 0.54 -7.85
CA LEU A 887 21.20 -0.05 -8.99
C LEU A 887 21.99 0.17 -10.29
N THR A 888 22.63 -0.89 -10.78
CA THR A 888 23.58 -0.82 -11.91
C THR A 888 23.28 -1.89 -12.97
N GLY A 889 23.98 -1.83 -14.12
CA GLY A 889 23.92 -2.86 -15.16
C GLY A 889 22.51 -3.18 -15.70
N LYS A 890 22.21 -4.47 -15.87
CA LYS A 890 20.93 -4.96 -16.42
C LYS A 890 19.73 -4.62 -15.54
N ASP A 891 19.90 -4.62 -14.22
CA ASP A 891 18.81 -4.31 -13.28
C ASP A 891 18.39 -2.83 -13.41
N LYS A 892 19.36 -1.94 -13.67
CA LYS A 892 19.10 -0.53 -14.00
C LYS A 892 18.29 -0.40 -15.29
N GLU A 893 18.70 -1.09 -16.36
CA GLU A 893 17.99 -1.07 -17.64
C GLU A 893 16.56 -1.60 -17.51
N GLU A 894 16.40 -2.71 -16.78
CA GLU A 894 15.09 -3.30 -16.51
C GLU A 894 14.20 -2.36 -15.70
N PHE A 895 14.75 -1.70 -14.67
CA PHE A 895 14.02 -0.73 -13.88
C PHE A 895 13.55 0.46 -14.72
N ILE A 896 14.43 1.07 -15.53
CA ILE A 896 14.06 2.18 -16.41
C ILE A 896 12.96 1.74 -17.38
N ARG A 897 13.10 0.55 -17.99
CA ARG A 897 12.09 -0.01 -18.90
C ARG A 897 10.75 -0.20 -18.19
N LYS A 898 10.76 -0.82 -17.00
CA LYS A 898 9.55 -1.05 -16.21
C LYS A 898 8.89 0.27 -15.81
N LYS A 899 9.66 1.21 -15.27
CA LYS A 899 9.18 2.52 -14.83
C LYS A 899 8.66 3.38 -15.99
N THR A 900 9.30 3.31 -17.16
CA THR A 900 8.79 3.93 -18.39
C THR A 900 7.49 3.25 -18.85
N GLY A 901 7.40 1.93 -18.71
CA GLY A 901 6.16 1.19 -18.95
C GLY A 901 5.01 1.63 -18.02
N GLU A 902 5.29 1.84 -16.73
CA GLU A 902 4.33 2.31 -15.74
C GLU A 902 3.72 3.68 -16.09
N ILE A 903 4.46 4.55 -16.78
CA ILE A 903 3.97 5.88 -17.19
C ILE A 903 2.76 5.80 -18.11
N ARG A 904 2.65 4.73 -18.93
CA ARG A 904 1.45 4.48 -19.74
C ARG A 904 0.18 4.34 -18.88
N PHE A 905 0.36 4.09 -17.59
CA PHE A 905 -0.70 3.88 -16.60
C PHE A 905 -0.74 4.97 -15.52
N ALA A 906 0.03 6.06 -15.66
CA ALA A 906 0.12 7.11 -14.63
C ALA A 906 -1.21 7.82 -14.33
N ASN A 907 -2.23 7.68 -15.19
CA ASN A 907 -3.59 8.18 -14.99
C ASN A 907 -4.59 7.11 -14.54
N ARG A 908 -4.16 5.86 -14.37
CA ARG A 908 -5.03 4.71 -14.10
C ARG A 908 -4.94 4.31 -12.63
N GLU A 909 -6.07 4.33 -11.94
CA GLU A 909 -6.16 4.12 -10.49
C GLU A 909 -5.53 2.79 -10.03
N ARG A 910 -5.73 1.73 -10.81
CA ARG A 910 -5.19 0.39 -10.56
C ARG A 910 -3.66 0.38 -10.45
N TYR A 911 -2.96 1.25 -11.20
CA TYR A 911 -1.49 1.24 -11.30
C TYR A 911 -0.82 2.37 -10.52
N VAL A 912 -1.54 3.45 -10.23
CA VAL A 912 -1.05 4.54 -9.37
C VAL A 912 -1.00 4.09 -7.91
N SER A 913 -2.00 3.34 -7.42
CA SER A 913 -2.04 2.93 -6.01
C SER A 913 -1.06 1.81 -5.63
N GLU A 914 -0.79 0.86 -6.55
CA GLU A 914 0.13 -0.25 -6.29
C GLU A 914 1.61 0.12 -6.49
N SER A 915 1.93 1.07 -7.38
CA SER A 915 3.31 1.49 -7.63
C SER A 915 3.88 2.44 -6.56
N ILE A 916 3.00 3.08 -5.80
CA ILE A 916 3.35 4.07 -4.78
C ILE A 916 3.40 3.45 -3.38
N ASN A 917 2.58 2.43 -3.11
CA ASN A 917 2.68 1.63 -1.90
C ASN A 917 3.57 0.41 -2.15
N GLY A 918 4.87 0.55 -1.95
CA GLY A 918 5.81 -0.57 -1.82
C GLY A 918 5.54 -1.47 -0.59
N ARG A 919 4.28 -1.87 -0.36
CA ARG A 919 3.88 -2.85 0.64
C ARG A 919 3.28 -4.06 -0.05
N TYR A 920 4.10 -5.10 -0.15
CA TYR A 920 3.71 -6.50 -0.27
C TYR A 920 2.85 -6.93 0.92
N TYR A 921 1.63 -6.42 1.07
CA TYR A 921 0.64 -6.93 2.02
C TYR A 921 -0.75 -6.57 1.50
N ASP A 922 -1.28 -7.42 0.61
CA ASP A 922 -2.71 -7.76 0.49
C ASP A 922 -2.91 -8.75 -0.67
N ARG A 923 -2.35 -9.95 -0.50
CA ARG A 923 -2.81 -11.19 -1.14
C ARG A 923 -2.56 -12.34 -0.16
N TYR A 924 -3.31 -12.37 0.93
CA TYR A 924 -3.51 -13.58 1.74
C TYR A 924 -4.92 -13.61 2.31
#